data_AF-A0A023HCG8-F1
#
_entry.id   AF-A0A023HCG8-F1
#
_cell.length_a   1.000
_cell.length_b   1.000
_cell.length_c   1.000
_cell.angle_alpha   90.00
_cell.angle_beta   90.00
_cell.angle_gamma   90.00
#
_symmetry.space_group_name_H-M   'P 1'
#
loop_
_entity.id
_entity.type
_entity.pdbx_description
1 polymer ?
#
loop_
_entity_poly.entity_id
_entity_poly.type
_entity_poly.pdbx_seq_one_letter_code
_entity_poly.pdbx_strand_id
1 'polypeptide(L)'
;MTRSEKEFDYIKIKLASPIRIFQWSHRRLPNGQFVGEVQKSETINYRTFKPEMDGLFCERIFGPSKSFECACGKYKRVRYDGLICERCGVELTESRVRRHRMGHINLIYPVTHVWYINSRPNYMALLLEVEQCEKTLNTAITWFAFSKYILSHIAVESTYNGNTKTTLEDYEILISSILQPNSLSTFLNEYKFDSKQKIKRKKSGELNLWDGRIKRIKLSSLSYFIAEDEISFYGLHWDLQKYRQCRALRLTGYPLKPYAKPKPQNRRRNTPKYLLRTTPHYLIGAVLIKKELEKLNLNDEINYTRNFITCCSNVLQDSLRKWEYQRIYKLQDQSIKRIRILENLLATGSNPAWMIITILPVIPPALRPMIQLEGGRFATSDLNELYRRIITRNNRLLRLLEIDAPQLIIRNEKRMLQEAVDTLIDNGKRGKIALSANNRPLKSLSDIIKGKHGRFRQNLLGKRVDYSGRSVIVVGPSLKLNQCGLPYEMAIELFQPFIIRELINQGFASNMKIAKNLIQQNESTVDPVVEKILANHPIFLNRAPTLHRLGIQAFEPILVQGRAIKLHPLVCSAFNADFDGDQMAVHLPLSLEAQAECYMLMLAPHNFLSPANGEPIIMPSQDMVLGCYYLTVQNIKGLLGSNHYFTSLEDVILAYNQEQIELHATIWIRYNNALPKPKNLVQSIKLSDKSCVEYYENLQVRKDKKGNKIVQYLQTTTGRVIFNYTIQKTLNLL
;
A
#
# COMPACT_ATOMS: atom_id res chain seq x y z
N MET A 1 -1.84 10.44 -29.78
CA MET A 1 -2.93 9.60 -29.24
C MET A 1 -3.36 10.14 -27.89
N THR A 2 -4.47 10.86 -27.88
CA THR A 2 -5.30 11.16 -26.71
C THR A 2 -5.69 9.83 -26.07
N ARG A 3 -5.07 9.47 -24.94
CA ARG A 3 -5.59 8.36 -24.12
C ARG A 3 -6.88 8.88 -23.52
N SER A 4 -8.01 8.37 -23.99
CA SER A 4 -9.25 8.37 -23.22
C SER A 4 -8.90 7.90 -21.80
N GLU A 5 -9.15 8.71 -20.79
CA GLU A 5 -9.16 8.24 -19.41
C GLU A 5 -10.17 7.10 -19.37
N LYS A 6 -9.67 5.87 -19.33
CA LYS A 6 -10.53 4.73 -19.05
C LYS A 6 -10.84 4.84 -17.57
N GLU A 7 -11.91 5.55 -17.26
CA GLU A 7 -12.55 5.47 -15.96
C GLU A 7 -12.81 3.98 -15.68
N PHE A 8 -12.45 3.54 -14.48
CA PHE A 8 -12.62 2.17 -14.05
C PHE A 8 -13.28 2.19 -12.67
N ASP A 9 -14.35 1.42 -12.51
CA ASP A 9 -15.06 1.34 -11.22
C ASP A 9 -14.33 0.45 -10.21
N TYR A 10 -13.62 -0.57 -10.69
CA TYR A 10 -12.92 -1.51 -9.83
C TYR A 10 -11.64 -2.08 -10.47
N ILE A 11 -10.69 -2.45 -9.62
CA ILE A 11 -9.46 -3.15 -10.01
C ILE A 11 -9.54 -4.59 -9.49
N LYS A 12 -9.50 -5.57 -10.41
CA LYS A 12 -9.49 -7.00 -10.07
C LYS A 12 -8.08 -7.58 -10.17
N ILE A 13 -7.64 -8.26 -9.10
CA ILE A 13 -6.37 -8.99 -9.04
C ILE A 13 -6.66 -10.50 -9.04
N LYS A 14 -5.92 -11.26 -9.85
CA LYS A 14 -6.01 -12.73 -9.93
C LYS A 14 -4.67 -13.37 -10.22
N LEU A 15 -4.56 -14.69 -10.03
CA LEU A 15 -3.39 -15.46 -10.43
C LEU A 15 -3.19 -15.35 -11.95
N ALA A 16 -1.95 -15.09 -12.37
CA ALA A 16 -1.60 -15.03 -13.77
C ALA A 16 -1.34 -16.45 -14.30
N SER A 17 -2.14 -16.89 -15.27
CA SER A 17 -1.89 -18.16 -15.95
C SER A 17 -0.63 -18.04 -16.83
N PRO A 18 0.06 -19.16 -17.11
CA PRO A 18 1.18 -19.15 -18.06
C PRO A 18 0.79 -18.59 -19.42
N ILE A 19 -0.41 -18.93 -19.91
CA ILE A 19 -0.98 -18.43 -21.16
C ILE A 19 -1.16 -16.91 -21.11
N ARG A 20 -1.61 -16.36 -19.99
CA ARG A 20 -1.79 -14.91 -19.81
C ARG A 20 -0.45 -14.18 -19.78
N ILE A 21 0.57 -14.75 -19.12
CA ILE A 21 1.94 -14.19 -19.11
C ILE A 21 2.52 -14.22 -20.52
N PHE A 22 2.29 -15.31 -21.25
CA PHE A 22 2.65 -15.42 -22.65
C PHE A 22 1.96 -14.32 -23.45
N GLN A 23 0.64 -14.11 -23.34
CA GLN A 23 -0.09 -13.04 -24.03
C GLN A 23 0.45 -11.62 -23.77
N TRP A 24 0.99 -11.34 -22.57
CA TRP A 24 1.55 -10.00 -22.26
C TRP A 24 2.85 -9.69 -23.00
N SER A 25 3.62 -10.73 -23.34
CA SER A 25 4.95 -10.61 -23.93
C SER A 25 4.96 -11.02 -25.40
N HIS A 26 4.11 -11.98 -25.76
CA HIS A 26 3.95 -12.53 -27.09
C HIS A 26 3.29 -11.51 -27.99
N ARG A 27 4.07 -11.06 -28.97
CA ARG A 27 3.62 -10.09 -29.94
C ARG A 27 3.92 -10.60 -31.34
N ARG A 28 2.90 -10.56 -32.19
CA ARG A 28 3.05 -10.77 -33.61
C ARG A 28 3.47 -9.45 -34.24
N LEU A 29 4.65 -9.44 -34.86
CA LEU A 29 5.10 -8.33 -35.67
C LEU A 29 4.34 -8.32 -37.02
N PRO A 30 4.17 -7.15 -37.67
CA PRO A 30 3.61 -7.05 -39.03
C PRO A 30 4.22 -8.01 -40.07
N ASN A 31 5.48 -8.42 -39.91
CA ASN A 31 6.16 -9.40 -40.78
C ASN A 31 5.77 -10.87 -40.49
N GLY A 32 4.85 -11.12 -39.56
CA GLY A 32 4.42 -12.46 -39.15
C GLY A 32 5.30 -13.14 -38.11
N GLN A 33 6.44 -12.56 -37.71
CA GLN A 33 7.32 -13.14 -36.70
C GLN A 33 6.81 -12.91 -35.29
N PHE A 34 7.01 -13.91 -34.43
CA PHE A 34 6.67 -13.83 -33.01
C PHE A 34 7.90 -13.41 -32.20
N VAL A 35 7.71 -12.45 -31.31
CA VAL A 35 8.75 -11.91 -30.43
C VAL A 35 8.22 -11.82 -29.00
N GLY A 36 9.08 -12.02 -28.02
CA GLY A 36 8.73 -11.85 -26.60
C GLY A 36 9.67 -12.54 -25.62
N GLU A 37 10.38 -13.58 -26.06
CA GLU A 37 11.25 -14.39 -25.21
C GLU A 37 12.64 -13.78 -25.06
N VAL A 38 13.14 -13.69 -23.82
CA VAL A 38 14.51 -13.28 -23.50
C VAL A 38 15.35 -14.54 -23.26
N GLN A 39 16.27 -14.82 -24.18
CA GLN A 39 17.10 -16.03 -24.16
C GLN A 39 18.51 -15.77 -23.60
N LYS A 40 19.03 -14.56 -23.81
CA LYS A 40 20.41 -14.18 -23.48
C LYS A 40 20.47 -13.38 -22.18
N SER A 41 21.53 -13.60 -21.41
CA SER A 41 21.71 -12.94 -20.10
C SER A 41 22.48 -11.61 -20.21
N GLU A 42 23.07 -11.37 -21.38
CA GLU A 42 23.76 -10.15 -21.77
C GLU A 42 22.81 -8.94 -21.79
N THR A 43 23.36 -7.76 -21.46
CA THR A 43 22.60 -6.51 -21.35
C THR A 43 22.87 -5.59 -22.54
N ILE A 44 24.04 -4.96 -22.55
CA ILE A 44 24.53 -4.05 -23.58
C ILE A 44 25.95 -4.44 -23.95
N ASN A 45 26.32 -4.14 -25.19
CA ASN A 45 27.69 -4.27 -25.64
C ASN A 45 28.55 -3.15 -25.02
N TYR A 46 29.67 -3.50 -24.39
CA TYR A 46 30.53 -2.52 -23.70
C TYR A 46 31.27 -1.57 -24.66
N ARG A 47 31.44 -1.94 -25.95
CA ARG A 47 32.13 -1.09 -26.95
C ARG A 47 31.16 -0.15 -27.66
N THR A 48 30.02 -0.68 -28.10
CA THR A 48 29.06 0.09 -28.92
C THR A 48 27.95 0.73 -28.10
N PHE A 49 27.82 0.35 -26.82
CA PHE A 49 26.72 0.73 -25.91
C PHE A 49 25.33 0.39 -26.44
N LYS A 50 25.24 -0.44 -27.48
CA LYS A 50 23.98 -0.91 -28.04
C LYS A 50 23.47 -2.12 -27.25
N PRO A 51 22.15 -2.25 -27.03
CA PRO A 51 21.58 -3.44 -26.45
C PRO A 51 21.88 -4.69 -27.27
N GLU A 52 22.23 -5.78 -26.58
CA GLU A 52 22.43 -7.08 -27.21
C GLU A 52 21.09 -7.67 -27.66
N MET A 53 21.10 -8.34 -28.83
CA MET A 53 19.91 -9.00 -29.38
C MET A 53 19.55 -10.20 -28.52
N ASP A 54 18.25 -10.38 -28.26
CA ASP A 54 17.66 -11.40 -27.38
C ASP A 54 18.10 -11.35 -25.91
N GLY A 55 18.85 -10.30 -25.55
CA GLY A 55 19.26 -10.01 -24.18
C GLY A 55 18.22 -9.23 -23.39
N LEU A 56 18.59 -8.87 -22.16
CA LEU A 56 17.70 -8.18 -21.20
C LEU A 56 17.25 -6.78 -21.67
N PHE A 57 17.94 -6.15 -22.62
CA PHE A 57 17.58 -4.81 -23.13
C PHE A 57 17.21 -4.83 -24.62
N CYS A 58 17.04 -6.01 -25.21
CA CYS A 58 16.82 -6.24 -26.63
C CYS A 58 15.77 -5.29 -27.24
N GLU A 59 16.16 -4.57 -28.30
CA GLU A 59 15.28 -3.61 -28.96
C GLU A 59 14.17 -4.27 -29.77
N ARG A 60 14.39 -5.49 -30.27
CA ARG A 60 13.37 -6.27 -30.98
C ARG A 60 12.20 -6.64 -30.07
N ILE A 61 12.49 -7.01 -28.82
CA ILE A 61 11.48 -7.39 -27.82
C ILE A 61 10.80 -6.16 -27.23
N PHE A 62 11.58 -5.24 -26.66
CA PHE A 62 11.04 -4.15 -25.85
C PHE A 62 10.74 -2.87 -26.64
N GLY A 63 11.20 -2.77 -27.90
CA GLY A 63 11.12 -1.56 -28.73
C GLY A 63 12.43 -0.77 -28.78
N PRO A 64 12.51 0.27 -29.63
CA PRO A 64 13.75 0.97 -29.93
C PRO A 64 14.25 1.87 -28.78
N SER A 65 15.57 1.98 -28.60
CA SER A 65 16.15 2.82 -27.53
C SER A 65 15.94 4.31 -27.78
N LYS A 66 16.01 4.73 -29.05
CA LYS A 66 15.72 6.10 -29.51
C LYS A 66 14.45 6.08 -30.36
N SER A 67 13.62 7.12 -30.25
CA SER A 67 12.37 7.19 -31.00
C SER A 67 12.62 7.18 -32.51
N PHE A 68 11.90 6.33 -33.23
CA PHE A 68 11.98 6.20 -34.69
C PHE A 68 13.39 5.91 -35.23
N GLU A 69 14.21 5.18 -34.47
CA GLU A 69 15.52 4.69 -34.88
C GLU A 69 15.65 3.19 -34.57
N CYS A 70 16.07 2.41 -35.56
CA CYS A 70 16.32 0.97 -35.38
C CYS A 70 17.75 0.68 -34.88
N ALA A 71 17.97 -0.48 -34.25
CA ALA A 71 19.28 -0.90 -33.70
C ALA A 71 20.45 -0.77 -34.69
N CYS A 72 20.25 -1.16 -35.96
CA CYS A 72 21.30 -1.12 -36.98
C CYS A 72 21.54 0.29 -37.57
N GLY A 73 20.60 1.22 -37.36
CA GLY A 73 20.67 2.57 -37.90
C GLY A 73 20.29 2.71 -39.38
N LYS A 74 19.84 1.63 -40.07
CA LYS A 74 19.37 1.68 -41.48
C LYS A 74 18.21 2.66 -41.64
N TYR A 75 17.24 2.59 -40.75
CA TYR A 75 16.08 3.46 -40.72
C TYR A 75 16.17 4.42 -39.53
N LYS A 76 16.09 5.70 -39.85
CA LYS A 76 16.02 6.85 -38.94
C LYS A 76 15.01 7.82 -39.54
N ARG A 77 14.17 8.44 -38.71
CA ARG A 77 13.11 9.44 -39.00
C ARG A 77 11.68 8.88 -38.85
N VAL A 78 10.76 9.80 -38.55
CA VAL A 78 9.34 9.56 -38.29
C VAL A 78 8.60 8.98 -39.50
N ARG A 79 9.04 9.25 -40.74
CA ARG A 79 8.39 8.76 -41.97
C ARG A 79 8.29 7.24 -42.10
N TYR A 80 9.08 6.49 -41.32
CA TYR A 80 9.12 5.04 -41.31
C TYR A 80 8.38 4.45 -40.10
N ASP A 81 7.48 5.21 -39.47
CA ASP A 81 6.70 4.73 -38.33
C ASP A 81 5.94 3.44 -38.68
N GLY A 82 5.97 2.47 -37.78
CA GLY A 82 5.37 1.15 -37.96
C GLY A 82 6.14 0.18 -38.87
N LEU A 83 7.20 0.62 -39.57
CA LEU A 83 8.04 -0.26 -40.38
C LEU A 83 8.95 -1.12 -39.48
N ILE A 84 9.13 -2.39 -39.84
CA ILE A 84 10.11 -3.28 -39.21
C ILE A 84 11.38 -3.30 -40.03
N CYS A 85 12.53 -3.15 -39.37
CA CYS A 85 13.80 -3.23 -40.06
C CYS A 85 14.12 -4.66 -40.50
N GLU A 86 14.36 -4.89 -41.79
CA GLU A 86 14.75 -6.20 -42.34
C GLU A 86 16.08 -6.74 -41.76
N ARG A 87 17.00 -5.84 -41.37
CA ARG A 87 18.33 -6.24 -40.86
C ARG A 87 18.32 -6.63 -39.38
N CYS A 88 17.64 -5.86 -38.54
CA CYS A 88 17.65 -6.07 -37.09
C CYS A 88 16.31 -6.53 -36.50
N GLY A 89 15.23 -6.58 -37.29
CA GLY A 89 13.90 -6.96 -36.82
C GLY A 89 13.28 -5.99 -35.80
N VAL A 90 13.87 -4.81 -35.61
CA VAL A 90 13.35 -3.78 -34.70
C VAL A 90 12.27 -2.98 -35.41
N GLU A 91 11.12 -2.87 -34.76
CA GLU A 91 10.01 -2.03 -35.17
C GLU A 91 10.30 -0.56 -34.83
N LEU A 92 10.05 0.33 -35.78
CA LEU A 92 10.25 1.76 -35.61
C LEU A 92 9.01 2.38 -34.98
N THR A 93 9.13 2.72 -33.70
CA THR A 93 8.10 3.42 -32.91
C THR A 93 8.76 4.42 -31.96
N GLU A 94 7.97 5.12 -31.15
CA GLU A 94 8.49 5.88 -30.01
C GLU A 94 9.22 4.98 -29.00
N SER A 95 10.29 5.48 -28.37
CA SER A 95 11.02 4.75 -27.32
C SER A 95 10.20 4.53 -26.04
N ARG A 96 9.11 5.31 -25.85
CA ARG A 96 8.18 5.21 -24.71
C ARG A 96 7.57 3.81 -24.57
N VAL A 97 7.45 3.05 -25.66
CA VAL A 97 6.94 1.67 -25.64
C VAL A 97 7.77 0.75 -24.73
N ARG A 98 9.07 1.05 -24.52
CA ARG A 98 9.99 0.31 -23.61
C ARG A 98 9.62 0.41 -22.13
N ARG A 99 8.65 1.25 -21.77
CA ARG A 99 8.05 1.32 -20.43
C ARG A 99 6.85 0.40 -20.24
N HIS A 100 6.25 -0.06 -21.34
CA HIS A 100 5.00 -0.81 -21.32
C HIS A 100 5.14 -2.26 -21.81
N ARG A 101 6.06 -2.53 -22.74
CA ARG A 101 6.26 -3.87 -23.33
C ARG A 101 6.97 -4.81 -22.34
N MET A 102 6.33 -5.92 -22.00
CA MET A 102 6.91 -6.97 -21.16
C MET A 102 7.61 -8.03 -22.03
N GLY A 103 8.60 -8.70 -21.45
CA GLY A 103 9.19 -9.91 -22.02
C GLY A 103 8.80 -11.13 -21.18
N HIS A 104 9.23 -12.32 -21.59
CA HIS A 104 9.15 -13.51 -20.74
C HIS A 104 10.40 -14.38 -20.88
N ILE A 105 10.60 -15.24 -19.89
CA ILE A 105 11.59 -16.33 -19.91
C ILE A 105 10.81 -17.63 -19.80
N ASN A 106 11.01 -18.54 -20.75
CA ASN A 106 10.47 -19.89 -20.64
C ASN A 106 11.37 -20.73 -19.73
N LEU A 107 10.84 -21.16 -18.58
CA LEU A 107 11.63 -21.94 -17.64
C LEU A 107 11.67 -23.41 -18.08
N ILE A 108 12.88 -23.96 -18.18
CA ILE A 108 13.09 -25.37 -18.53
C ILE A 108 12.51 -26.31 -17.46
N TYR A 109 12.45 -25.85 -16.22
CA TYR A 109 11.86 -26.59 -15.11
C TYR A 109 10.84 -25.70 -14.38
N PRO A 110 9.62 -26.19 -14.08
CA PRO A 110 8.60 -25.42 -13.38
C PRO A 110 9.05 -25.12 -11.95
N VAL A 111 8.83 -23.89 -11.51
CA VAL A 111 9.32 -23.37 -10.24
C VAL A 111 8.14 -22.97 -9.35
N THR A 112 8.16 -23.35 -8.07
CA THR A 112 7.12 -22.92 -7.12
C THR A 112 7.25 -21.44 -6.81
N HIS A 113 6.14 -20.71 -6.76
CA HIS A 113 6.18 -19.30 -6.41
C HIS A 113 6.37 -19.11 -4.88
N VAL A 114 7.41 -18.38 -4.48
CA VAL A 114 7.84 -18.21 -3.08
C VAL A 114 6.73 -17.76 -2.13
N TRP A 115 5.86 -16.84 -2.57
CA TRP A 115 4.75 -16.33 -1.75
C TRP A 115 3.71 -17.39 -1.38
N TYR A 116 3.50 -18.43 -2.20
CA TYR A 116 2.46 -19.43 -1.90
C TYR A 116 3.00 -20.63 -1.13
N ILE A 117 4.30 -20.90 -1.24
CA ILE A 117 4.96 -22.03 -0.57
C ILE A 117 5.58 -21.67 0.78
N ASN A 118 6.17 -20.47 0.92
CA ASN A 118 6.86 -20.04 2.15
C ASN A 118 6.06 -19.00 2.96
N SER A 119 4.80 -18.75 2.62
CA SER A 119 3.90 -17.96 3.46
C SER A 119 3.50 -18.72 4.73
N ARG A 120 3.04 -17.97 5.73
CA ARG A 120 2.37 -18.52 6.91
C ARG A 120 0.93 -18.01 6.89
N PRO A 121 -0.08 -18.85 6.60
CA PRO A 121 0.01 -20.28 6.28
C PRO A 121 0.55 -20.56 4.87
N ASN A 122 1.07 -21.78 4.64
CA ASN A 122 1.49 -22.25 3.31
C ASN A 122 0.24 -22.59 2.49
N TYR A 123 -0.06 -21.79 1.46
CA TYR A 123 -1.29 -21.92 0.68
C TYR A 123 -1.34 -23.23 -0.10
N MET A 124 -0.22 -23.67 -0.66
CA MET A 124 -0.14 -24.91 -1.43
C MET A 124 -0.34 -26.14 -0.52
N ALA A 125 0.25 -26.11 0.68
CA ALA A 125 0.05 -27.16 1.67
C ALA A 125 -1.39 -27.22 2.18
N LEU A 126 -2.03 -26.06 2.39
CA LEU A 126 -3.46 -25.99 2.75
C LEU A 126 -4.36 -26.63 1.67
N LEU A 127 -4.09 -26.37 0.39
CA LEU A 127 -4.86 -26.91 -0.73
C LEU A 127 -4.72 -28.44 -0.85
N LEU A 128 -3.47 -28.93 -0.77
CA LEU A 128 -3.16 -30.36 -0.86
C LEU A 128 -3.42 -31.13 0.45
N GLU A 129 -3.79 -30.44 1.53
CA GLU A 129 -4.00 -30.99 2.88
C GLU A 129 -2.74 -31.63 3.50
N VAL A 130 -1.59 -31.10 3.11
CA VAL A 130 -0.27 -31.57 3.53
C VAL A 130 0.30 -30.64 4.61
N GLU A 131 1.34 -31.04 5.36
CA GLU A 131 1.91 -30.26 6.49
C GLU A 131 0.92 -30.00 7.65
N GLN A 132 -0.25 -30.66 7.62
CA GLN A 132 -1.34 -30.55 8.62
C GLN A 132 -1.41 -31.78 9.51
N CYS A 133 -2.31 -31.73 10.52
CA CYS A 133 -2.70 -32.92 11.27
C CYS A 133 -3.58 -33.83 10.41
N GLU A 134 -3.55 -35.13 10.67
CA GLU A 134 -4.41 -36.10 10.02
C GLU A 134 -5.89 -35.77 10.28
N LYS A 135 -6.71 -35.79 9.22
CA LYS A 135 -8.16 -35.53 9.29
C LYS A 135 -8.98 -36.66 9.92
N THR A 136 -8.33 -37.60 10.63
CA THR A 136 -9.03 -38.60 11.41
C THR A 136 -9.72 -37.93 12.59
N LEU A 137 -11.05 -38.08 12.62
CA LEU A 137 -11.84 -37.68 13.78
C LEU A 137 -11.86 -38.75 14.86
N ASN A 138 -11.36 -39.99 14.62
CA ASN A 138 -11.44 -41.21 15.47
C ASN A 138 -10.83 -41.12 16.90
N THR A 139 -11.05 -40.03 17.61
CA THR A 139 -11.08 -39.92 19.06
C THR A 139 -12.47 -40.37 19.52
N ALA A 140 -12.58 -41.64 19.89
CA ALA A 140 -13.63 -42.21 20.74
C ALA A 140 -15.13 -42.16 20.38
N ILE A 141 -15.67 -41.12 19.74
CA ILE A 141 -17.12 -40.86 19.59
C ILE A 141 -17.52 -40.74 18.11
N THR A 142 -16.56 -40.54 17.22
CA THR A 142 -16.75 -39.84 15.94
C THR A 142 -16.78 -40.69 14.68
N TRP A 143 -16.28 -41.93 14.68
CA TRP A 143 -16.42 -42.80 13.51
C TRP A 143 -17.89 -43.15 13.27
N PHE A 144 -18.66 -43.36 14.35
CA PHE A 144 -20.09 -43.63 14.29
C PHE A 144 -20.90 -42.42 13.79
N ALA A 145 -20.51 -41.19 14.12
CA ALA A 145 -21.16 -39.98 13.59
C ALA A 145 -20.79 -39.73 12.12
N PHE A 146 -19.54 -39.98 11.72
CA PHE A 146 -19.06 -39.77 10.35
C PHE A 146 -19.60 -40.83 9.38
N SER A 147 -19.68 -42.10 9.80
CA SER A 147 -20.29 -43.16 8.99
C SER A 147 -21.80 -42.98 8.85
N LYS A 148 -22.51 -42.62 9.94
CA LYS A 148 -23.96 -42.40 9.92
C LYS A 148 -24.37 -41.14 9.12
N TYR A 149 -23.56 -40.08 9.12
CA TYR A 149 -23.79 -38.85 8.34
C TYR A 149 -23.46 -39.00 6.85
N ILE A 150 -22.41 -39.78 6.50
CA ILE A 150 -22.11 -40.12 5.10
C ILE A 150 -23.17 -41.08 4.54
N LEU A 151 -23.58 -42.10 5.31
CA LEU A 151 -24.65 -43.02 4.92
C LEU A 151 -26.01 -42.31 4.80
N SER A 152 -26.30 -41.30 5.62
CA SER A 152 -27.55 -40.55 5.52
C SER A 152 -27.62 -39.60 4.32
N HIS A 153 -26.50 -39.05 3.85
CA HIS A 153 -26.48 -38.10 2.72
C HIS A 153 -26.27 -38.76 1.36
N ILE A 154 -25.53 -39.88 1.28
CA ILE A 154 -25.45 -40.67 0.05
C ILE A 154 -26.82 -41.26 -0.31
N ALA A 155 -27.65 -41.59 0.70
CA ALA A 155 -29.03 -42.02 0.49
C ALA A 155 -29.97 -40.91 -0.04
N VAL A 156 -29.55 -39.63 -0.03
CA VAL A 156 -30.35 -38.49 -0.51
C VAL A 156 -29.99 -38.11 -1.96
N GLU A 157 -28.78 -38.41 -2.44
CA GLU A 157 -28.44 -38.21 -3.86
C GLU A 157 -29.02 -39.29 -4.79
N SER A 158 -29.29 -40.49 -4.26
CA SER A 158 -29.91 -41.59 -5.02
C SER A 158 -31.43 -41.50 -5.14
N THR A 159 -32.10 -40.59 -4.41
CA THR A 159 -33.56 -40.41 -4.53
C THR A 159 -33.98 -39.50 -5.69
N TYR A 160 -33.04 -38.91 -6.42
CA TYR A 160 -33.33 -38.13 -7.63
C TYR A 160 -33.33 -38.94 -8.93
N ASN A 161 -32.90 -40.19 -8.91
CA ASN A 161 -33.09 -41.15 -10.00
C ASN A 161 -33.79 -42.39 -9.45
N GLY A 162 -35.07 -42.54 -9.80
CA GLY A 162 -35.95 -43.55 -9.25
C GLY A 162 -35.39 -44.98 -9.28
N ASN A 163 -35.73 -45.71 -8.22
CA ASN A 163 -35.68 -47.17 -8.08
C ASN A 163 -34.30 -47.83 -8.12
N THR A 164 -33.65 -47.93 -6.95
CA THR A 164 -33.29 -49.21 -6.29
C THR A 164 -32.74 -48.92 -4.88
N LYS A 165 -33.13 -49.71 -3.88
CA LYS A 165 -32.46 -49.72 -2.58
C LYS A 165 -31.11 -50.43 -2.77
N THR A 166 -30.06 -49.68 -3.09
CA THR A 166 -28.70 -50.24 -3.18
C THR A 166 -28.15 -50.52 -1.79
N THR A 167 -27.82 -51.77 -1.50
CA THR A 167 -27.21 -52.21 -0.24
C THR A 167 -25.71 -51.89 -0.23
N LEU A 168 -25.07 -51.96 0.95
CA LEU A 168 -23.61 -51.78 1.11
C LEU A 168 -22.77 -52.71 0.22
N GLU A 169 -23.33 -53.85 -0.19
CA GLU A 169 -22.74 -54.84 -1.10
C GLU A 169 -22.61 -54.31 -2.54
N ASP A 170 -23.54 -53.48 -3.01
CA ASP A 170 -23.52 -52.89 -4.36
C ASP A 170 -22.39 -51.87 -4.53
N TYR A 171 -21.98 -51.20 -3.44
CA TYR A 171 -20.84 -50.29 -3.42
C TYR A 171 -19.50 -51.03 -3.44
N GLU A 172 -19.40 -52.20 -2.82
CA GLU A 172 -18.22 -53.07 -2.94
C GLU A 172 -18.04 -53.58 -4.38
N ILE A 173 -19.15 -53.90 -5.05
CA ILE A 173 -19.20 -54.30 -6.46
C ILE A 173 -18.80 -53.13 -7.39
N LEU A 174 -19.28 -51.91 -7.14
CA LEU A 174 -18.88 -50.72 -7.93
C LEU A 174 -17.36 -50.44 -7.81
N ILE A 175 -16.79 -50.56 -6.60
CA ILE A 175 -15.36 -50.40 -6.34
C ILE A 175 -14.53 -51.50 -7.04
N SER A 176 -15.07 -52.72 -7.14
CA SER A 176 -14.45 -53.83 -7.89
C SER A 176 -14.42 -53.65 -9.41
N SER A 177 -15.35 -52.85 -9.97
CA SER A 177 -15.47 -52.64 -11.42
C SER A 177 -14.51 -51.58 -11.98
N ILE A 178 -14.07 -50.64 -11.13
CA ILE A 178 -13.23 -49.48 -11.52
C ILE A 178 -11.73 -49.79 -11.40
N LEU A 179 -11.36 -50.84 -10.66
CA LEU A 179 -9.96 -51.23 -10.40
C LEU A 179 -9.68 -52.59 -11.02
N GLN A 180 -8.57 -52.73 -11.76
CA GLN A 180 -8.19 -54.04 -12.30
C GLN A 180 -8.14 -55.11 -11.17
N PRO A 181 -8.81 -56.26 -11.35
CA PRO A 181 -9.16 -57.19 -10.27
C PRO A 181 -7.96 -57.76 -9.52
N ASN A 182 -6.80 -57.86 -10.16
CA ASN A 182 -5.59 -58.43 -9.54
C ASN A 182 -4.93 -57.50 -8.51
N SER A 183 -5.31 -56.22 -8.47
CA SER A 183 -4.75 -55.24 -7.53
C SER A 183 -5.59 -55.03 -6.28
N LEU A 184 -6.89 -55.30 -6.30
CA LEU A 184 -7.77 -55.04 -5.15
C LEU A 184 -7.64 -56.11 -4.06
N SER A 185 -7.61 -57.39 -4.46
CA SER A 185 -7.45 -58.52 -3.53
C SER A 185 -6.09 -58.49 -2.83
N THR A 186 -5.04 -58.06 -3.53
CA THR A 186 -3.70 -57.86 -2.93
C THR A 186 -3.66 -56.62 -2.04
N PHE A 187 -4.33 -55.51 -2.40
CA PHE A 187 -4.38 -54.28 -1.59
C PHE A 187 -5.26 -54.42 -0.34
N LEU A 188 -6.37 -55.16 -0.43
CA LEU A 188 -7.24 -55.52 0.68
C LEU A 188 -6.66 -56.66 1.53
N ASN A 189 -5.84 -57.57 0.98
CA ASN A 189 -5.14 -58.58 1.79
C ASN A 189 -3.91 -58.00 2.53
N GLU A 190 -3.22 -56.99 1.97
CA GLU A 190 -2.16 -56.26 2.68
C GLU A 190 -2.69 -55.41 3.84
N TYR A 191 -3.93 -54.92 3.73
CA TYR A 191 -4.65 -54.24 4.79
C TYR A 191 -5.74 -55.15 5.35
N LYS A 192 -5.45 -55.93 6.39
CA LYS A 192 -6.46 -56.64 7.19
C LYS A 192 -7.59 -55.69 7.62
N PHE A 193 -8.59 -55.49 6.76
CA PHE A 193 -9.88 -54.91 7.07
C PHE A 193 -10.73 -56.09 7.54
N ASP A 194 -10.51 -56.50 8.78
CA ASP A 194 -11.45 -57.36 9.48
C ASP A 194 -12.76 -56.56 9.65
N SER A 195 -13.78 -56.91 8.87
CA SER A 195 -15.14 -56.37 8.96
C SER A 195 -15.82 -56.64 10.32
N LYS A 196 -15.14 -57.30 11.26
CA LYS A 196 -15.64 -57.69 12.59
C LYS A 196 -14.81 -57.18 13.78
N GLN A 197 -13.92 -56.19 13.63
CA GLN A 197 -13.27 -55.56 14.79
C GLN A 197 -14.07 -54.38 15.36
N LYS A 198 -14.54 -54.50 16.61
CA LYS A 198 -14.98 -53.34 17.43
C LYS A 198 -13.84 -52.31 17.47
N ILE A 199 -14.04 -51.16 16.82
CA ILE A 199 -13.02 -50.10 16.65
C ILE A 199 -12.68 -49.50 18.03
N LYS A 200 -11.49 -49.81 18.54
CA LYS A 200 -10.96 -49.27 19.80
C LYS A 200 -10.60 -47.78 19.65
N ARG A 201 -10.81 -47.00 20.72
CA ARG A 201 -10.37 -45.59 20.79
C ARG A 201 -8.86 -45.51 20.51
N LYS A 202 -8.45 -44.79 19.47
CA LYS A 202 -7.02 -44.58 19.21
C LYS A 202 -6.40 -43.75 20.33
N LYS A 203 -5.25 -44.19 20.83
CA LYS A 203 -4.49 -43.42 21.84
C LYS A 203 -3.90 -42.17 21.18
N SER A 204 -3.69 -41.11 21.97
CA SER A 204 -3.05 -39.87 21.50
C SER A 204 -1.69 -40.13 20.82
N GLY A 205 -0.92 -41.11 21.30
CA GLY A 205 0.36 -41.52 20.70
C GLY A 205 0.23 -42.02 19.26
N GLU A 206 -0.78 -42.82 18.95
CA GLU A 206 -1.02 -43.33 17.59
C GLU A 206 -1.40 -42.19 16.64
N LEU A 207 -2.28 -41.28 17.06
CA LEU A 207 -2.68 -40.11 16.28
C LEU A 207 -1.49 -39.18 16.03
N ASN A 208 -0.63 -38.97 17.03
CA ASN A 208 0.58 -38.17 16.90
C ASN A 208 1.59 -38.79 15.92
N LEU A 209 1.68 -40.13 15.85
CA LEU A 209 2.51 -40.83 14.86
C LEU A 209 2.02 -40.56 13.44
N TRP A 210 0.73 -40.66 13.18
CA TRP A 210 0.14 -40.40 11.86
C TRP A 210 0.19 -38.93 11.47
N ASP A 211 -0.10 -38.02 12.41
CA ASP A 211 0.15 -36.58 12.24
C ASP A 211 1.62 -36.33 11.87
N GLY A 212 2.54 -36.97 12.57
CA GLY A 212 3.97 -36.91 12.29
C GLY A 212 4.34 -37.42 10.90
N ARG A 213 3.59 -38.38 10.34
CA ARG A 213 3.77 -38.83 8.95
C ARG A 213 3.34 -37.77 7.93
N ILE A 214 2.19 -37.13 8.13
CA ILE A 214 1.68 -36.10 7.19
C ILE A 214 2.51 -34.81 7.31
N LYS A 215 2.86 -34.40 8.54
CA LYS A 215 3.73 -33.24 8.81
C LYS A 215 5.15 -33.41 8.27
N ARG A 216 5.61 -34.65 8.08
CA ARG A 216 6.91 -34.95 7.44
C ARG A 216 6.91 -34.66 5.95
N ILE A 217 5.76 -34.72 5.28
CA ILE A 217 5.64 -34.37 3.87
C ILE A 217 5.72 -32.85 3.77
N LYS A 218 6.93 -32.31 3.68
CA LYS A 218 7.15 -30.88 3.51
C LYS A 218 7.27 -30.54 2.03
N LEU A 219 6.34 -29.74 1.50
CA LEU A 219 6.36 -29.29 0.09
C LEU A 219 7.61 -28.46 -0.18
N SER A 220 8.06 -27.73 0.83
CA SER A 220 9.33 -27.01 0.86
C SER A 220 10.57 -27.90 0.76
N SER A 221 10.52 -29.17 1.16
CA SER A 221 11.66 -30.09 0.97
C SER A 221 11.68 -30.64 -0.45
N LEU A 222 10.50 -30.89 -1.04
CA LEU A 222 10.35 -31.38 -2.42
C LEU A 222 10.79 -30.34 -3.46
N SER A 223 10.29 -29.12 -3.35
CA SER A 223 10.60 -28.01 -4.29
C SER A 223 12.08 -27.66 -4.33
N TYR A 224 12.76 -27.66 -3.18
CA TYR A 224 14.17 -27.28 -3.06
C TYR A 224 15.13 -28.47 -3.03
N PHE A 225 14.65 -29.70 -3.28
CA PHE A 225 15.49 -30.89 -3.29
C PHE A 225 16.31 -31.10 -2.01
N ILE A 226 15.76 -30.75 -0.84
CA ILE A 226 16.45 -30.86 0.45
C ILE A 226 16.19 -32.24 1.05
N ALA A 227 17.21 -33.09 1.07
CA ALA A 227 17.21 -34.38 1.74
C ALA A 227 18.64 -34.80 2.12
N GLU A 228 18.78 -35.57 3.19
CA GLU A 228 20.07 -36.12 3.66
C GLU A 228 20.58 -37.25 2.73
N ASP A 229 19.67 -38.12 2.30
CA ASP A 229 19.96 -39.28 1.45
C ASP A 229 18.95 -39.38 0.29
N GLU A 230 19.34 -40.02 -0.82
CA GLU A 230 18.43 -40.25 -1.96
C GLU A 230 17.18 -41.06 -1.57
N ILE A 231 17.30 -41.99 -0.63
CA ILE A 231 16.17 -42.79 -0.13
C ILE A 231 15.13 -41.89 0.54
N SER A 232 15.57 -40.94 1.37
CA SER A 232 14.70 -39.96 2.03
C SER A 232 14.05 -39.04 1.01
N PHE A 233 14.82 -38.59 0.01
CA PHE A 233 14.34 -37.75 -1.08
C PHE A 233 13.20 -38.40 -1.87
N TYR A 234 13.44 -39.58 -2.44
CA TYR A 234 12.44 -40.33 -3.18
C TYR A 234 11.31 -40.83 -2.29
N GLY A 235 11.64 -41.13 -1.02
CA GLY A 235 10.68 -41.49 0.01
C GLY A 235 9.63 -40.40 0.24
N LEU A 236 10.02 -39.12 0.29
CA LEU A 236 9.08 -38.01 0.43
C LEU A 236 8.17 -37.84 -0.80
N HIS A 237 8.69 -38.07 -2.01
CA HIS A 237 7.89 -38.03 -3.24
C HIS A 237 6.85 -39.14 -3.25
N TRP A 238 7.25 -40.35 -2.86
CA TRP A 238 6.34 -41.48 -2.69
C TRP A 238 5.28 -41.19 -1.63
N ASP A 239 5.66 -40.63 -0.48
CA ASP A 239 4.72 -40.28 0.59
C ASP A 239 3.67 -39.27 0.10
N LEU A 240 4.07 -38.23 -0.63
CA LEU A 240 3.14 -37.26 -1.21
C LEU A 240 2.19 -37.93 -2.21
N GLN A 241 2.71 -38.72 -3.15
CA GLN A 241 1.89 -39.40 -4.16
C GLN A 241 0.87 -40.35 -3.52
N LYS A 242 1.31 -41.18 -2.57
CA LYS A 242 0.43 -42.14 -1.88
C LYS A 242 -0.57 -41.44 -0.99
N TYR A 243 -0.16 -40.41 -0.27
CA TYR A 243 -1.09 -39.58 0.48
C TYR A 243 -2.17 -38.99 -0.42
N ARG A 244 -1.79 -38.37 -1.55
CA ARG A 244 -2.76 -37.78 -2.48
C ARG A 244 -3.67 -38.80 -3.16
N GLN A 245 -3.17 -39.99 -3.52
CA GLN A 245 -3.99 -41.10 -4.01
C GLN A 245 -5.04 -41.51 -2.97
N CYS A 246 -4.64 -41.70 -1.72
CA CYS A 246 -5.57 -42.03 -0.64
C CYS A 246 -6.59 -40.91 -0.38
N ARG A 247 -6.17 -39.64 -0.42
CA ARG A 247 -7.08 -38.49 -0.26
C ARG A 247 -8.10 -38.37 -1.39
N ALA A 248 -7.72 -38.69 -2.64
CA ALA A 248 -8.65 -38.76 -3.76
C ALA A 248 -9.73 -39.84 -3.53
N LEU A 249 -9.33 -40.97 -2.94
CA LEU A 249 -10.24 -42.04 -2.49
C LEU A 249 -10.95 -41.73 -1.15
N ARG A 250 -10.88 -40.48 -0.67
CA ARG A 250 -11.48 -40.01 0.59
C ARG A 250 -10.98 -40.70 1.87
N LEU A 251 -9.85 -41.40 1.80
CA LEU A 251 -9.19 -42.00 2.96
C LEU A 251 -8.41 -40.94 3.76
N THR A 252 -8.19 -41.18 5.05
CA THR A 252 -7.47 -40.23 5.92
C THR A 252 -5.97 -40.50 6.01
N GLY A 253 -5.57 -41.77 5.94
CA GLY A 253 -4.18 -42.23 6.03
C GLY A 253 -3.64 -42.80 4.70
N TYR A 254 -2.38 -43.25 4.69
CA TYR A 254 -1.73 -43.83 3.51
C TYR A 254 -0.77 -44.98 3.88
N PRO A 255 -0.49 -45.93 2.96
CA PRO A 255 0.32 -47.12 3.23
C PRO A 255 1.69 -46.84 3.80
N LEU A 256 2.16 -47.77 4.63
CA LEU A 256 3.56 -47.83 5.02
C LEU A 256 4.38 -48.19 3.78
N LYS A 257 5.60 -47.65 3.71
CA LYS A 257 6.53 -48.00 2.63
C LYS A 257 6.80 -49.52 2.71
N PRO A 258 6.77 -50.24 1.58
CA PRO A 258 7.09 -51.66 1.58
C PRO A 258 8.53 -51.82 2.08
N TYR A 259 8.72 -52.57 3.16
CA TYR A 259 10.04 -52.83 3.71
C TYR A 259 10.87 -53.63 2.69
N ALA A 260 12.03 -53.11 2.29
CA ALA A 260 13.11 -53.98 1.86
C ALA A 260 13.72 -54.55 3.13
N LYS A 261 13.59 -55.86 3.38
CA LYS A 261 14.44 -56.53 4.39
C LYS A 261 15.89 -56.17 4.05
N PRO A 262 16.66 -55.52 4.94
CA PRO A 262 18.06 -55.23 4.64
C PRO A 262 18.81 -56.56 4.58
N LYS A 263 19.31 -56.94 3.40
CA LYS A 263 20.35 -57.98 3.32
C LYS A 263 21.63 -57.38 3.90
N PRO A 264 22.17 -57.92 5.00
CA PRO A 264 23.27 -57.30 5.72
C PRO A 264 24.61 -57.67 5.06
N GLN A 265 24.91 -57.15 3.87
CA GLN A 265 26.27 -57.36 3.32
C GLN A 265 26.76 -56.39 2.25
N ASN A 266 25.93 -55.53 1.64
CA ASN A 266 26.44 -54.54 0.68
C ASN A 266 26.08 -53.11 1.11
N ARG A 267 27.04 -52.44 1.77
CA ARG A 267 27.04 -51.00 2.10
C ARG A 267 27.23 -50.10 0.87
N ARG A 268 26.90 -50.56 -0.35
CA ARG A 268 26.63 -49.67 -1.48
C ARG A 268 25.13 -49.38 -1.46
N ARG A 269 24.77 -48.23 -0.86
CA ARG A 269 23.39 -47.72 -0.71
C ARG A 269 22.71 -47.58 -2.07
N ASN A 270 22.14 -48.67 -2.60
CA ASN A 270 21.28 -48.59 -3.77
C ASN A 270 19.87 -48.19 -3.31
N THR A 271 19.33 -47.13 -3.92
CA THR A 271 17.94 -46.73 -3.72
C THR A 271 17.01 -47.88 -4.10
N PRO A 272 15.99 -48.21 -3.26
CA PRO A 272 15.06 -49.28 -3.57
C PRO A 272 14.41 -49.11 -4.96
N LYS A 273 14.46 -50.16 -5.79
CA LYS A 273 13.94 -50.12 -7.18
C LYS A 273 12.48 -49.67 -7.27
N TYR A 274 11.66 -49.99 -6.27
CA TYR A 274 10.25 -49.58 -6.24
C TYR A 274 10.10 -48.05 -6.15
N LEU A 275 10.97 -47.35 -5.41
CA LEU A 275 10.93 -45.89 -5.29
C LEU A 275 11.24 -45.22 -6.64
N LEU A 276 12.30 -45.68 -7.30
CA LEU A 276 12.70 -45.19 -8.63
C LEU A 276 11.60 -45.46 -9.68
N ARG A 277 10.96 -46.63 -9.63
CA ARG A 277 9.85 -46.97 -10.54
C ARG A 277 8.63 -46.09 -10.31
N THR A 278 8.29 -45.79 -9.05
CA THR A 278 7.12 -44.96 -8.71
C THR A 278 7.32 -43.47 -9.00
N THR A 279 8.57 -42.98 -8.94
CA THR A 279 8.89 -41.56 -9.07
C THR A 279 9.94 -41.35 -10.16
N PRO A 280 9.51 -41.40 -11.44
CA PRO A 280 10.43 -41.22 -12.56
C PRO A 280 11.03 -39.81 -12.55
N HIS A 281 12.21 -39.66 -13.17
CA HIS A 281 13.04 -38.43 -13.08
C HIS A 281 12.34 -37.15 -13.52
N TYR A 282 11.40 -37.22 -14.46
CA TYR A 282 10.63 -36.07 -14.92
C TYR A 282 9.57 -35.60 -13.90
N LEU A 283 9.17 -36.46 -12.95
CA LEU A 283 8.06 -36.25 -12.01
C LEU A 283 8.57 -35.93 -10.59
N ILE A 284 9.64 -35.14 -10.51
CA ILE A 284 10.32 -34.83 -9.25
C ILE A 284 10.18 -33.34 -8.92
N GLY A 285 10.05 -33.03 -7.63
CA GLY A 285 10.04 -31.69 -7.06
C GLY A 285 8.75 -30.92 -7.35
N ALA A 286 8.90 -29.70 -7.86
CA ALA A 286 7.80 -28.81 -8.21
C ALA A 286 6.89 -29.39 -9.30
N VAL A 287 7.40 -30.23 -10.20
CA VAL A 287 6.60 -30.91 -11.24
C VAL A 287 5.54 -31.82 -10.60
N LEU A 288 5.91 -32.57 -9.56
CA LEU A 288 4.97 -33.43 -8.83
C LEU A 288 3.87 -32.59 -8.19
N ILE A 289 4.24 -31.49 -7.53
CA ILE A 289 3.28 -30.58 -6.89
C ILE A 289 2.32 -30.00 -7.92
N LYS A 290 2.82 -29.60 -9.10
CA LYS A 290 2.00 -29.10 -10.21
C LYS A 290 0.96 -30.12 -10.65
N LYS A 291 1.40 -31.35 -10.90
CA LYS A 291 0.51 -32.45 -11.32
C LYS A 291 -0.58 -32.73 -10.28
N GLU A 292 -0.26 -32.66 -8.99
CA GLU A 292 -1.25 -32.87 -7.93
C GLU A 292 -2.22 -31.70 -7.77
N LEU A 293 -1.78 -30.46 -8.03
CA LEU A 293 -2.66 -29.29 -8.05
C LEU A 293 -3.59 -29.27 -9.28
N GLU A 294 -3.13 -29.73 -10.43
CA GLU A 294 -3.94 -29.82 -11.67
C GLU A 294 -5.09 -30.84 -11.55
N LYS A 295 -4.91 -31.88 -10.73
CA LYS A 295 -5.93 -32.91 -10.48
C LYS A 295 -7.05 -32.46 -9.53
N LEU A 296 -6.90 -31.31 -8.85
CA LEU A 296 -7.89 -30.86 -7.87
C LEU A 296 -9.16 -30.36 -8.58
N ASN A 297 -10.30 -31.00 -8.32
CA ASN A 297 -11.60 -30.44 -8.64
C ASN A 297 -12.06 -29.51 -7.51
N LEU A 298 -12.17 -28.21 -7.81
CA LEU A 298 -12.50 -27.20 -6.80
C LEU A 298 -13.89 -27.40 -6.19
N ASN A 299 -14.90 -27.77 -6.99
CA ASN A 299 -16.28 -27.94 -6.51
C ASN A 299 -16.38 -29.10 -5.51
N ASP A 300 -15.80 -30.25 -5.86
CA ASP A 300 -15.80 -31.45 -5.00
C ASP A 300 -15.03 -31.23 -3.70
N GLU A 301 -13.94 -30.45 -3.75
CA GLU A 301 -13.13 -30.10 -2.59
C GLU A 301 -13.83 -29.10 -1.67
N ILE A 302 -14.60 -28.15 -2.22
CA ILE A 302 -15.43 -27.21 -1.45
C ILE A 302 -16.51 -27.99 -0.70
N ASN A 303 -17.29 -28.82 -1.41
CA ASN A 303 -18.37 -29.61 -0.81
C ASN A 303 -17.83 -30.53 0.30
N TYR A 304 -16.73 -31.21 0.04
CA TYR A 304 -16.06 -32.05 1.03
C TYR A 304 -15.59 -31.25 2.25
N THR A 305 -14.99 -30.08 2.04
CA THR A 305 -14.48 -29.25 3.15
C THR A 305 -15.64 -28.70 3.99
N ARG A 306 -16.77 -28.31 3.36
CA ARG A 306 -18.00 -27.90 4.06
C ARG A 306 -18.53 -29.02 4.95
N ASN A 307 -18.70 -30.21 4.38
CA ASN A 307 -19.17 -31.38 5.11
C ASN A 307 -18.26 -31.69 6.30
N PHE A 308 -16.94 -31.63 6.10
CA PHE A 308 -15.98 -31.84 7.17
C PHE A 308 -16.08 -30.77 8.28
N ILE A 309 -16.26 -29.49 7.94
CA ILE A 309 -16.47 -28.42 8.92
C ILE A 309 -17.75 -28.67 9.72
N THR A 310 -18.86 -29.04 9.07
CA THR A 310 -20.11 -29.39 9.75
C THR A 310 -19.92 -30.56 10.69
N CYS A 311 -19.22 -31.62 10.26
CA CYS A 311 -18.88 -32.73 11.14
C CYS A 311 -18.05 -32.28 12.34
N CYS A 312 -17.04 -31.43 12.16
CA CYS A 312 -16.26 -30.89 13.28
C CYS A 312 -17.13 -30.08 14.26
N SER A 313 -18.04 -29.25 13.76
CA SER A 313 -18.96 -28.47 14.59
C SER A 313 -19.86 -29.35 15.45
N ASN A 314 -20.42 -30.42 14.87
CA ASN A 314 -21.26 -31.37 15.59
C ASN A 314 -20.46 -32.08 16.70
N VAL A 315 -19.24 -32.53 16.39
CA VAL A 315 -18.39 -33.23 17.37
C VAL A 315 -17.94 -32.31 18.51
N LEU A 316 -17.78 -31.01 18.27
CA LEU A 316 -17.43 -30.04 19.31
C LEU A 316 -18.55 -29.79 20.33
N GLN A 317 -19.80 -30.20 20.04
CA GLN A 317 -20.92 -30.12 20.98
C GLN A 317 -20.90 -31.27 22.01
N ASP A 318 -20.18 -32.36 21.74
CA ASP A 318 -20.08 -33.52 22.62
C ASP A 318 -19.05 -33.31 23.76
N SER A 319 -19.16 -34.11 24.83
CA SER A 319 -18.22 -34.09 25.97
C SER A 319 -16.85 -34.71 25.61
N LEU A 320 -15.91 -33.86 25.18
CA LEU A 320 -14.56 -34.24 24.73
C LEU A 320 -13.48 -34.03 25.81
N ARG A 321 -12.38 -34.79 25.72
CA ARG A 321 -11.17 -34.49 26.50
C ARG A 321 -10.52 -33.20 26.00
N LYS A 322 -9.88 -32.44 26.88
CA LYS A 322 -9.22 -31.15 26.56
C LYS A 322 -8.33 -31.19 25.31
N TRP A 323 -7.51 -32.24 25.15
CA TRP A 323 -6.62 -32.37 23.98
C TRP A 323 -7.36 -32.74 22.69
N GLU A 324 -8.48 -33.46 22.77
CA GLU A 324 -9.33 -33.82 21.62
C GLU A 324 -10.06 -32.58 21.11
N TYR A 325 -10.60 -31.78 22.03
CA TYR A 325 -11.21 -30.48 21.72
C TYR A 325 -10.22 -29.56 21.00
N GLN A 326 -9.01 -29.38 21.56
CA GLN A 326 -7.97 -28.56 20.94
C GLN A 326 -7.57 -29.04 19.54
N ARG A 327 -7.50 -30.37 19.34
CA ARG A 327 -7.20 -30.97 18.02
C ARG A 327 -8.30 -30.66 17.01
N ILE A 328 -9.56 -30.89 17.36
CA ILE A 328 -10.71 -30.72 16.45
C ILE A 328 -10.90 -29.25 16.12
N TYR A 329 -10.78 -28.36 17.10
CA TYR A 329 -10.79 -26.92 16.88
C TYR A 329 -9.72 -26.49 15.87
N LYS A 330 -8.50 -27.01 15.99
CA LYS A 330 -7.42 -26.72 15.03
C LYS A 330 -7.72 -27.25 13.63
N LEU A 331 -8.30 -28.45 13.50
CA LEU A 331 -8.70 -29.02 12.21
C LEU A 331 -9.83 -28.22 11.55
N GLN A 332 -10.77 -27.72 12.35
CA GLN A 332 -11.87 -26.86 11.91
C GLN A 332 -11.32 -25.52 11.41
N ASP A 333 -10.48 -24.82 12.17
CA ASP A 333 -9.84 -23.56 11.76
C ASP A 333 -9.02 -23.72 10.47
N GLN A 334 -8.26 -24.82 10.33
CA GLN A 334 -7.53 -25.13 9.10
C GLN A 334 -8.46 -25.37 7.90
N SER A 335 -9.59 -26.04 8.12
CA SER A 335 -10.59 -26.30 7.08
C SER A 335 -11.33 -25.02 6.67
N ILE A 336 -11.62 -24.13 7.62
CA ILE A 336 -12.18 -22.78 7.37
C ILE A 336 -11.19 -21.93 6.56
N LYS A 337 -9.89 -22.00 6.85
CA LYS A 337 -8.87 -21.32 6.05
C LYS A 337 -8.79 -21.90 4.63
N ARG A 338 -8.88 -23.23 4.51
CA ARG A 338 -8.86 -23.93 3.21
C ARG A 338 -10.05 -23.57 2.34
N ILE A 339 -11.28 -23.61 2.88
CA ILE A 339 -12.49 -23.32 2.12
C ILE A 339 -12.50 -21.90 1.58
N ARG A 340 -12.06 -20.91 2.38
CA ARG A 340 -11.90 -19.51 1.92
C ARG A 340 -10.99 -19.41 0.70
N ILE A 341 -9.90 -20.17 0.65
CA ILE A 341 -8.98 -20.18 -0.50
C ILE A 341 -9.66 -20.84 -1.72
N LEU A 342 -10.32 -21.98 -1.53
CA LEU A 342 -11.00 -22.70 -2.61
C LEU A 342 -12.12 -21.86 -3.24
N GLU A 343 -12.96 -21.23 -2.42
CA GLU A 343 -14.03 -20.33 -2.88
C GLU A 343 -13.48 -19.13 -3.65
N ASN A 344 -12.38 -18.53 -3.18
CA ASN A 344 -11.71 -17.43 -3.89
C ASN A 344 -11.13 -17.88 -5.25
N LEU A 345 -10.57 -19.09 -5.33
CA LEU A 345 -10.07 -19.66 -6.59
C LEU A 345 -11.22 -19.92 -7.57
N LEU A 346 -12.34 -20.46 -7.08
CA LEU A 346 -13.55 -20.69 -7.87
C LEU A 346 -14.14 -19.37 -8.39
N ALA A 347 -14.33 -18.38 -7.52
CA ALA A 347 -14.88 -17.07 -7.88
C ALA A 347 -14.00 -16.29 -8.87
N THR A 348 -12.69 -16.50 -8.84
CA THR A 348 -11.76 -15.86 -9.80
C THR A 348 -11.55 -16.67 -11.09
N GLY A 349 -12.04 -17.91 -11.15
CA GLY A 349 -11.75 -18.86 -12.22
C GLY A 349 -10.26 -19.20 -12.32
N SER A 350 -9.54 -19.16 -11.19
CA SER A 350 -8.10 -19.38 -11.16
C SER A 350 -7.78 -20.85 -10.89
N ASN A 351 -6.94 -21.46 -11.72
CA ASN A 351 -6.46 -22.82 -11.47
C ASN A 351 -5.35 -22.80 -10.38
N PRO A 352 -5.44 -23.64 -9.32
CA PRO A 352 -4.38 -23.78 -8.31
C PRO A 352 -2.97 -24.00 -8.88
N ALA A 353 -2.86 -24.70 -10.01
CA ALA A 353 -1.59 -25.01 -10.66
C ALA A 353 -0.82 -23.76 -11.12
N TRP A 354 -1.47 -22.61 -11.29
CA TRP A 354 -0.83 -21.35 -11.66
C TRP A 354 0.05 -20.77 -10.53
N MET A 355 0.00 -21.33 -9.31
CA MET A 355 1.00 -21.04 -8.26
C MET A 355 2.40 -21.57 -8.60
N ILE A 356 2.52 -22.37 -9.66
CA ILE A 356 3.79 -22.89 -10.18
C ILE A 356 4.09 -22.20 -11.51
N ILE A 357 5.22 -21.49 -11.52
CA ILE A 357 5.68 -20.66 -12.62
C ILE A 357 6.35 -21.57 -13.64
N THR A 358 5.82 -21.55 -14.86
CA THR A 358 6.45 -22.16 -16.04
C THR A 358 7.01 -21.09 -16.97
N ILE A 359 6.30 -19.97 -17.10
CA ILE A 359 6.72 -18.80 -17.86
C ILE A 359 6.89 -17.64 -16.88
N LEU A 360 8.11 -17.09 -16.80
CA LEU A 360 8.44 -15.99 -15.90
C LEU A 360 8.38 -14.65 -16.65
N PRO A 361 7.57 -13.67 -16.24
CA PRO A 361 7.55 -12.36 -16.87
C PRO A 361 8.82 -11.55 -16.58
N VAL A 362 9.30 -10.85 -17.61
CA VAL A 362 10.39 -9.88 -17.53
C VAL A 362 9.81 -8.47 -17.61
N ILE A 363 10.05 -7.68 -16.56
CA ILE A 363 9.58 -6.30 -16.47
C ILE A 363 10.24 -5.43 -17.57
N PRO A 364 9.53 -4.42 -18.13
CA PRO A 364 10.06 -3.54 -19.15
C PRO A 364 11.39 -2.86 -18.73
N PRO A 365 12.36 -2.67 -19.65
CA PRO A 365 13.67 -2.10 -19.36
C PRO A 365 13.65 -0.71 -18.71
N ALA A 366 12.67 0.15 -19.05
CA ALA A 366 12.59 1.49 -18.47
C ALA A 366 12.29 1.47 -16.95
N LEU A 367 11.74 0.37 -16.42
CA LEU A 367 11.52 0.19 -14.99
C LEU A 367 12.73 -0.44 -14.27
N ARG A 368 13.74 -0.89 -15.02
CA ARG A 368 15.01 -1.46 -14.54
C ARG A 368 16.20 -0.86 -15.30
N PRO A 369 16.38 0.47 -15.27
CA PRO A 369 17.32 1.16 -16.14
C PRO A 369 18.77 0.78 -15.86
N MET A 370 19.60 0.99 -16.88
CA MET A 370 21.06 0.99 -16.81
C MET A 370 21.51 2.37 -17.30
N ILE A 371 22.15 3.13 -16.42
CA ILE A 371 22.53 4.52 -16.66
C ILE A 371 24.05 4.58 -16.66
N GLN A 372 24.62 5.24 -17.66
CA GLN A 372 26.03 5.53 -17.72
C GLN A 372 26.33 6.72 -16.79
N LEU A 373 27.32 6.55 -15.92
CA LEU A 373 27.87 7.61 -15.08
C LEU A 373 29.05 8.27 -15.80
N GLU A 374 29.41 9.46 -15.34
CA GLU A 374 30.66 10.12 -15.74
C GLU A 374 31.85 9.18 -15.45
N GLY A 375 32.78 9.06 -16.41
CA GLY A 375 33.91 8.12 -16.34
C GLY A 375 33.63 6.71 -16.87
N GLY A 376 32.56 6.51 -17.65
CA GLY A 376 32.32 5.26 -18.40
C GLY A 376 31.82 4.07 -17.56
N ARG A 377 31.55 4.28 -16.27
CA ARG A 377 30.93 3.26 -15.39
C ARG A 377 29.42 3.20 -15.63
N PHE A 378 28.81 2.07 -15.27
CA PHE A 378 27.37 1.88 -15.37
C PHE A 378 26.73 1.64 -14.01
N ALA A 379 25.70 2.42 -13.70
CA ALA A 379 24.77 2.13 -12.62
C ALA A 379 23.62 1.26 -13.17
N THR A 380 23.45 0.06 -12.63
CA THR A 380 22.41 -0.88 -13.04
C THR A 380 21.39 -1.09 -11.91
N SER A 381 20.12 -1.29 -12.28
CA SER A 381 19.12 -1.78 -11.33
C SER A 381 19.45 -3.21 -10.87
N ASP A 382 19.34 -3.48 -9.56
CA ASP A 382 19.52 -4.80 -8.94
C ASP A 382 18.70 -5.91 -9.62
N LEU A 383 17.52 -5.57 -10.18
CA LEU A 383 16.68 -6.52 -10.89
C LEU A 383 17.39 -7.16 -12.10
N ASN A 384 18.24 -6.40 -12.80
CA ASN A 384 18.96 -6.92 -13.97
C ASN A 384 19.92 -8.04 -13.56
N GLU A 385 20.57 -7.92 -12.40
CA GLU A 385 21.43 -8.96 -11.85
C GLU A 385 20.64 -10.21 -11.48
N LEU A 386 19.46 -10.04 -10.85
CA LEU A 386 18.59 -11.15 -10.48
C LEU A 386 18.05 -11.89 -11.73
N TYR A 387 17.61 -11.15 -12.75
CA TYR A 387 17.21 -11.76 -14.04
C TYR A 387 18.37 -12.47 -14.73
N ARG A 388 19.58 -11.88 -14.74
CA ARG A 388 20.79 -12.47 -15.33
C ARG A 388 21.14 -13.80 -14.69
N ARG A 389 21.00 -13.92 -13.37
CA ARG A 389 21.19 -15.18 -12.62
C ARG A 389 20.19 -16.24 -13.09
N ILE A 390 18.91 -15.90 -13.22
CA ILE A 390 17.87 -16.86 -13.67
C ILE A 390 18.16 -17.35 -15.08
N ILE A 391 18.43 -16.45 -16.03
CA ILE A 391 18.69 -16.83 -17.43
C ILE A 391 19.93 -17.73 -17.53
N THR A 392 21.00 -17.36 -16.83
CA THR A 392 22.24 -18.16 -16.81
C THR A 392 21.99 -19.58 -16.26
N ARG A 393 21.21 -19.70 -15.18
CA ARG A 393 20.85 -21.00 -14.58
C ARG A 393 19.92 -21.81 -15.48
N ASN A 394 18.95 -21.16 -16.11
CA ASN A 394 18.01 -21.81 -17.03
C ASN A 394 18.72 -22.36 -18.27
N ASN A 395 19.62 -21.58 -18.88
CA ASN A 395 20.40 -22.01 -20.04
C ASN A 395 21.42 -23.09 -19.67
N ARG A 396 22.01 -23.02 -18.47
CA ARG A 396 22.87 -24.09 -17.95
C ARG A 396 22.10 -25.39 -17.74
N LEU A 397 20.89 -25.31 -17.21
CA LEU A 397 20.03 -26.48 -17.05
C LEU A 397 19.66 -27.11 -18.40
N LEU A 398 19.36 -26.30 -19.42
CA LEU A 398 19.10 -26.79 -20.78
C LEU A 398 20.29 -27.60 -21.32
N ARG A 399 21.49 -27.02 -21.27
CA ARG A 399 22.72 -27.70 -21.73
C ARG A 399 23.01 -28.99 -20.95
N LEU A 400 22.75 -29.01 -19.64
CA LEU A 400 22.93 -30.21 -18.82
C LEU A 400 21.94 -31.33 -19.18
N LEU A 401 20.74 -30.98 -19.64
CA LEU A 401 19.76 -31.95 -20.16
C LEU A 401 20.16 -32.47 -21.54
N GLU A 402 20.68 -31.61 -22.41
CA GLU A 402 21.17 -32.01 -23.75
C GLU A 402 22.36 -32.98 -23.68
N ILE A 403 23.22 -32.83 -22.67
CA ILE A 403 24.39 -33.70 -22.44
C ILE A 403 24.05 -34.93 -21.58
N ASP A 404 22.77 -35.11 -21.20
CA ASP A 404 22.32 -36.20 -20.31
C ASP A 404 23.16 -36.31 -19.02
N ALA A 405 23.46 -35.17 -18.39
CA ALA A 405 24.29 -35.12 -17.20
C ALA A 405 23.71 -35.95 -16.03
N PRO A 406 24.56 -36.44 -15.09
CA PRO A 406 24.09 -37.19 -13.93
C PRO A 406 22.97 -36.49 -13.16
N GLN A 407 21.97 -37.26 -12.71
CA GLN A 407 20.74 -36.74 -12.10
C GLN A 407 20.99 -35.86 -10.86
N LEU A 408 22.05 -36.13 -10.09
CA LEU A 408 22.43 -35.28 -8.96
C LEU A 408 22.77 -33.84 -9.39
N ILE A 409 23.48 -33.69 -10.52
CA ILE A 409 23.85 -32.38 -11.08
C ILE A 409 22.60 -31.66 -11.57
N ILE A 410 21.71 -32.37 -12.29
CA ILE A 410 20.44 -31.82 -12.76
C ILE A 410 19.56 -31.36 -11.59
N ARG A 411 19.45 -32.15 -10.52
CA ARG A 411 18.68 -31.78 -9.30
C ARG A 411 19.28 -30.53 -8.63
N ASN A 412 20.60 -30.46 -8.53
CA ASN A 412 21.26 -29.27 -7.98
C ASN A 412 21.00 -28.03 -8.83
N GLU A 413 21.06 -28.13 -10.16
CA GLU A 413 20.77 -26.98 -11.03
C GLU A 413 19.28 -26.56 -10.97
N LYS A 414 18.35 -27.53 -10.88
CA LYS A 414 16.92 -27.26 -10.62
C LYS A 414 16.69 -26.52 -9.30
N ARG A 415 17.40 -26.92 -8.24
CA ARG A 415 17.38 -26.21 -6.94
C ARG A 415 17.92 -24.78 -7.06
N MET A 416 19.06 -24.61 -7.73
CA MET A 416 19.65 -23.28 -7.94
C MET A 416 18.73 -22.36 -8.77
N LEU A 417 18.02 -22.92 -9.75
CA LEU A 417 17.01 -22.18 -10.53
C LEU A 417 15.82 -21.75 -9.67
N GLN A 418 15.31 -22.65 -8.82
CA GLN A 418 14.25 -22.34 -7.84
C GLN A 418 14.69 -21.19 -6.90
N GLU A 419 15.88 -21.30 -6.31
CA GLU A 419 16.44 -20.27 -5.42
C GLU A 419 16.63 -18.93 -6.17
N ALA A 420 17.08 -18.96 -7.43
CA ALA A 420 17.25 -17.74 -8.23
C ALA A 420 15.92 -17.02 -8.49
N VAL A 421 14.86 -17.76 -8.85
CA VAL A 421 13.52 -17.18 -9.03
C VAL A 421 12.97 -16.64 -7.72
N ASP A 422 13.21 -17.33 -6.60
CA ASP A 422 12.79 -16.84 -5.28
C ASP A 422 13.48 -15.51 -4.93
N THR A 423 14.80 -15.39 -5.19
CA THR A 423 15.52 -14.14 -4.95
C THR A 423 15.04 -12.98 -5.80
N LEU A 424 14.58 -13.24 -7.04
CA LEU A 424 13.94 -12.22 -7.86
C LEU A 424 12.61 -11.74 -7.27
N ILE A 425 11.77 -12.68 -6.81
CA ILE A 425 10.43 -12.36 -6.33
C ILE A 425 10.47 -11.74 -4.93
N ASP A 426 11.16 -12.36 -3.98
CA ASP A 426 11.24 -11.93 -2.58
C ASP A 426 12.59 -12.38 -1.96
N ASN A 427 13.60 -11.50 -2.06
CA ASN A 427 14.96 -11.80 -1.59
C ASN A 427 15.00 -11.85 -0.06
N GLY A 428 15.53 -12.95 0.48
CA GLY A 428 15.62 -13.15 1.94
C GLY A 428 14.38 -13.81 2.56
N LYS A 429 13.32 -14.10 1.79
CA LYS A 429 12.18 -14.87 2.31
C LYS A 429 12.58 -16.29 2.74
N ARG A 430 13.56 -16.87 2.06
CA ARG A 430 14.11 -18.19 2.35
C ARG A 430 15.60 -18.25 1.98
N GLY A 431 16.39 -18.94 2.80
CA GLY A 431 17.80 -19.18 2.53
C GLY A 431 18.68 -17.95 2.75
N LYS A 432 19.87 -17.96 2.13
CA LYS A 432 20.83 -16.86 2.21
C LYS A 432 20.37 -15.70 1.33
N ILE A 433 20.51 -14.48 1.84
CA ILE A 433 20.16 -13.26 1.11
C ILE A 433 21.16 -13.09 -0.04
N ALA A 434 20.64 -12.83 -1.25
CA ALA A 434 21.48 -12.52 -2.39
C ALA A 434 22.10 -11.13 -2.22
N LEU A 435 23.44 -11.08 -2.14
CA LEU A 435 24.21 -9.86 -2.00
C LEU A 435 24.75 -9.37 -3.35
N SER A 436 24.95 -8.06 -3.43
CA SER A 436 25.70 -7.35 -4.46
C SER A 436 27.21 -7.45 -4.20
N ALA A 437 28.04 -6.97 -5.14
CA ALA A 437 29.49 -6.91 -5.00
C ALA A 437 29.94 -6.14 -3.74
N ASN A 438 29.15 -5.16 -3.30
CA ASN A 438 29.43 -4.35 -2.10
C ASN A 438 28.80 -4.94 -0.82
N ASN A 439 28.52 -6.25 -0.77
CA ASN A 439 27.84 -6.94 0.34
C ASN A 439 26.47 -6.37 0.75
N ARG A 440 25.87 -5.50 -0.07
CA ARG A 440 24.50 -5.00 0.12
C ARG A 440 23.49 -6.02 -0.39
N PRO A 441 22.36 -6.28 0.28
CA PRO A 441 21.29 -7.09 -0.28
C PRO A 441 20.74 -6.49 -1.59
N LEU A 442 20.52 -7.34 -2.59
CA LEU A 442 19.87 -6.96 -3.84
C LEU A 442 18.36 -6.76 -3.61
N LYS A 443 17.80 -5.68 -4.16
CA LYS A 443 16.36 -5.41 -4.08
C LYS A 443 15.57 -6.30 -5.04
N SER A 444 14.61 -7.04 -4.49
CA SER A 444 13.67 -7.90 -5.23
C SER A 444 12.43 -7.15 -5.74
N LEU A 445 11.58 -7.84 -6.50
CA LEU A 445 10.28 -7.31 -6.94
C LEU A 445 9.38 -6.94 -5.75
N SER A 446 9.39 -7.76 -4.69
CA SER A 446 8.66 -7.47 -3.45
C SER A 446 9.15 -6.20 -2.77
N ASP A 447 10.47 -5.97 -2.73
CA ASP A 447 11.07 -4.81 -2.05
C ASP A 447 10.78 -3.50 -2.77
N ILE A 448 10.57 -3.55 -4.09
CA ILE A 448 10.14 -2.39 -4.88
C ILE A 448 8.72 -1.96 -4.49
N ILE A 449 7.90 -2.90 -4.02
CA ILE A 449 6.51 -2.66 -3.67
C ILE A 449 6.36 -2.29 -2.18
N LYS A 450 7.07 -3.00 -1.31
CA LYS A 450 6.97 -2.91 0.16
C LYS A 450 7.86 -1.81 0.76
N GLY A 451 7.56 -1.43 2.00
CA GLY A 451 8.40 -0.54 2.80
C GLY A 451 8.18 0.96 2.54
N LYS A 452 8.92 1.81 3.27
CA LYS A 452 8.84 3.28 3.17
C LYS A 452 9.25 3.77 1.77
N HIS A 453 10.28 3.15 1.20
CA HIS A 453 10.78 3.45 -0.14
C HIS A 453 10.11 2.63 -1.25
N GLY A 454 9.07 1.87 -0.92
CA GLY A 454 8.30 1.12 -1.89
C GLY A 454 7.40 2.02 -2.73
N ARG A 455 7.01 1.54 -3.91
CA ARG A 455 6.18 2.27 -4.88
C ARG A 455 4.87 2.76 -4.30
N PHE A 456 4.19 1.97 -3.47
CA PHE A 456 2.91 2.39 -2.87
C PHE A 456 3.06 3.62 -1.97
N ARG A 457 4.07 3.64 -1.09
CA ARG A 457 4.25 4.75 -0.14
C ARG A 457 4.94 5.96 -0.77
N GLN A 458 6.06 5.75 -1.47
CA GLN A 458 6.90 6.85 -1.93
C GLN A 458 6.50 7.43 -3.30
N ASN A 459 5.82 6.65 -4.16
CA ASN A 459 5.53 7.09 -5.54
C ASN A 459 4.05 7.21 -5.86
N LEU A 460 3.16 6.56 -5.10
CA LEU A 460 1.72 6.64 -5.31
C LEU A 460 1.08 7.62 -4.31
N LEU A 461 1.29 7.42 -3.01
CA LEU A 461 0.75 8.30 -1.97
C LEU A 461 1.47 9.65 -1.90
N GLY A 462 2.80 9.65 -1.98
CA GLY A 462 3.61 10.87 -2.12
C GLY A 462 4.17 10.98 -3.53
N LYS A 463 4.18 12.19 -4.10
CA LYS A 463 4.84 12.50 -5.37
C LYS A 463 5.51 13.85 -5.28
N ARG A 464 6.57 14.02 -6.07
CA ARG A 464 7.05 15.36 -6.40
C ARG A 464 6.07 15.97 -7.39
N VAL A 465 5.74 17.23 -7.17
CA VAL A 465 4.75 17.97 -7.95
C VAL A 465 5.42 19.19 -8.58
N ASP A 466 5.02 19.50 -9.81
CA ASP A 466 5.40 20.75 -10.46
C ASP A 466 4.61 21.92 -9.84
N TYR A 467 4.93 23.16 -10.24
CA TYR A 467 4.28 24.38 -9.70
C TYR A 467 4.32 24.45 -8.16
N SER A 468 5.49 24.12 -7.60
CA SER A 468 5.75 24.19 -6.17
C SER A 468 7.10 24.84 -5.87
N GLY A 469 7.16 25.51 -4.73
CA GLY A 469 8.35 26.21 -4.24
C GLY A 469 8.56 25.96 -2.76
N ARG A 470 9.72 26.35 -2.23
CA ARG A 470 10.00 26.34 -0.79
C ARG A 470 10.90 27.51 -0.45
N SER A 471 10.60 28.20 0.65
CA SER A 471 11.52 29.18 1.24
C SER A 471 11.35 29.23 2.76
N VAL A 472 12.26 29.95 3.41
CA VAL A 472 12.20 30.27 4.84
C VAL A 472 11.04 31.22 5.10
N ILE A 473 10.36 31.05 6.22
CA ILE A 473 9.28 31.93 6.66
C ILE A 473 9.77 33.02 7.60
N VAL A 474 9.14 34.20 7.49
CA VAL A 474 9.35 35.35 8.37
C VAL A 474 7.98 35.88 8.79
N VAL A 475 7.90 36.52 9.95
CA VAL A 475 6.65 37.10 10.45
C VAL A 475 6.17 38.26 9.57
N GLY A 476 4.88 38.26 9.23
CA GLY A 476 4.20 39.31 8.48
C GLY A 476 3.06 39.91 9.28
N PRO A 477 3.32 40.77 10.29
CA PRO A 477 2.29 41.28 11.20
C PRO A 477 1.30 42.24 10.52
N SER A 478 1.67 42.85 9.38
CA SER A 478 0.80 43.74 8.61
C SER A 478 -0.16 43.02 7.66
N LEU A 479 -0.04 41.70 7.51
CA LEU A 479 -0.88 40.90 6.63
C LEU A 479 -2.26 40.70 7.24
N LYS A 480 -3.28 40.52 6.40
CA LYS A 480 -4.58 39.99 6.84
C LYS A 480 -4.49 38.48 7.04
N LEU A 481 -5.44 37.91 7.78
CA LEU A 481 -5.46 36.47 8.08
C LEU A 481 -5.56 35.58 6.82
N ASN A 482 -6.23 36.05 5.75
CA ASN A 482 -6.32 35.35 4.47
C ASN A 482 -5.10 35.57 3.56
N GLN A 483 -4.12 36.39 3.94
CA GLN A 483 -3.03 36.81 3.08
C GLN A 483 -1.70 36.18 3.49
N CYS A 484 -0.82 35.97 2.51
CA CYS A 484 0.58 35.63 2.75
C CYS A 484 1.49 36.42 1.81
N GLY A 485 2.71 36.76 2.26
CA GLY A 485 3.69 37.41 1.40
C GLY A 485 4.49 36.40 0.60
N LEU A 486 4.42 36.49 -0.74
CA LEU A 486 5.17 35.66 -1.67
C LEU A 486 6.34 36.45 -2.28
N PRO A 487 7.59 35.95 -2.19
CA PRO A 487 8.75 36.57 -2.82
C PRO A 487 8.59 36.76 -4.33
N TYR A 488 9.09 37.88 -4.86
CA TYR A 488 9.05 38.20 -6.29
C TYR A 488 9.65 37.09 -7.18
N GLU A 489 10.89 36.66 -6.89
CA GLU A 489 11.58 35.61 -7.64
C GLU A 489 10.76 34.30 -7.67
N MET A 490 10.10 33.96 -6.56
CA MET A 490 9.29 32.75 -6.45
C MET A 490 7.97 32.89 -7.23
N ALA A 491 7.32 34.06 -7.15
CA ALA A 491 6.07 34.32 -7.86
C ALA A 491 6.27 34.22 -9.38
N ILE A 492 7.34 34.79 -9.93
CA ILE A 492 7.64 34.72 -11.36
C ILE A 492 7.75 33.29 -11.85
N GLU A 493 8.50 32.44 -11.14
CA GLU A 493 8.72 31.05 -11.57
C GLU A 493 7.44 30.21 -11.43
N LEU A 494 6.71 30.35 -10.33
CA LEU A 494 5.46 29.60 -10.12
C LEU A 494 4.37 29.99 -11.12
N PHE A 495 4.25 31.27 -11.44
CA PHE A 495 3.20 31.80 -12.31
C PHE A 495 3.64 32.02 -13.75
N GLN A 496 4.85 31.60 -14.13
CA GLN A 496 5.46 31.89 -15.44
C GLN A 496 4.51 31.67 -16.64
N PRO A 497 3.77 30.55 -16.76
CA PRO A 497 2.88 30.35 -17.91
C PRO A 497 1.71 31.34 -17.95
N PHE A 498 1.20 31.74 -16.79
CA PHE A 498 0.11 32.71 -16.67
C PHE A 498 0.58 34.12 -17.04
N ILE A 499 1.78 34.50 -16.57
CA ILE A 499 2.41 35.78 -16.88
C ILE A 499 2.67 35.89 -18.39
N ILE A 500 3.25 34.85 -19.01
CA ILE A 500 3.47 34.81 -20.46
C ILE A 500 2.17 35.01 -21.24
N ARG A 501 1.08 34.34 -20.82
CA ARG A 501 -0.22 34.46 -21.47
C ARG A 501 -0.76 35.89 -21.38
N GLU A 502 -0.69 36.49 -20.20
CA GLU A 502 -1.23 37.83 -19.96
C GLU A 502 -0.41 38.91 -20.68
N LEU A 503 0.92 38.79 -20.73
CA LEU A 503 1.79 39.69 -21.52
C LEU A 503 1.44 39.67 -23.01
N ILE A 504 1.10 38.51 -23.57
CA ILE A 504 0.68 38.38 -24.96
C ILE A 504 -0.72 39.01 -25.16
N ASN A 505 -1.66 38.73 -24.26
CA ASN A 505 -3.02 39.26 -24.33
C ASN A 505 -3.07 40.80 -24.25
N GLN A 506 -2.20 41.40 -23.44
CA GLN A 506 -2.11 42.85 -23.29
C GLN A 506 -1.26 43.52 -24.40
N GLY A 507 -0.69 42.75 -25.32
CA GLY A 507 0.10 43.25 -26.44
C GLY A 507 1.55 43.64 -26.11
N PHE A 508 2.02 43.39 -24.89
CA PHE A 508 3.42 43.64 -24.49
C PHE A 508 4.40 42.68 -25.17
N ALA A 509 3.95 41.48 -25.56
CA ALA A 509 4.76 40.51 -26.29
C ALA A 509 3.99 39.91 -27.46
N SER A 510 4.63 39.77 -28.62
CA SER A 510 4.01 39.13 -29.79
C SER A 510 4.07 37.60 -29.73
N ASN A 511 5.10 37.03 -29.09
CA ASN A 511 5.37 35.59 -29.05
C ASN A 511 5.82 35.14 -27.66
N MET A 512 5.60 33.86 -27.34
CA MET A 512 6.04 33.23 -26.08
C MET A 512 7.54 33.43 -25.79
N LYS A 513 8.40 33.41 -26.82
CA LYS A 513 9.84 33.62 -26.67
C LYS A 513 10.17 35.05 -26.21
N ILE A 514 9.50 36.05 -26.78
CA ILE A 514 9.71 37.46 -26.42
C ILE A 514 9.20 37.68 -24.99
N ALA A 515 8.01 37.19 -24.66
CA ALA A 515 7.49 37.24 -23.29
C ALA A 515 8.45 36.61 -22.27
N LYS A 516 9.05 35.46 -22.61
CA LYS A 516 10.04 34.81 -21.74
C LYS A 516 11.31 35.64 -21.57
N ASN A 517 11.77 36.33 -22.62
CA ASN A 517 12.92 37.24 -22.53
C ASN A 517 12.61 38.46 -21.65
N LEU A 518 11.41 39.06 -21.76
CA LEU A 518 10.99 40.18 -20.92
C LEU A 518 11.00 39.80 -19.43
N ILE A 519 10.51 38.60 -19.11
CA ILE A 519 10.55 38.05 -17.74
C ILE A 519 11.99 37.86 -17.27
N GLN A 520 12.88 37.33 -18.13
CA GLN A 520 14.29 37.12 -17.77
C GLN A 520 15.07 38.43 -17.58
N GLN A 521 14.66 39.51 -18.24
CA GLN A 521 15.27 40.83 -18.14
C GLN A 521 14.75 41.65 -16.94
N ASN A 522 13.77 41.13 -16.18
CA ASN A 522 13.12 41.81 -15.05
C ASN A 522 12.67 43.24 -15.41
N GLU A 523 11.98 43.39 -16.55
CA GLU A 523 11.39 44.69 -16.89
C GLU A 523 10.28 45.07 -15.92
N SER A 524 10.22 46.34 -15.51
CA SER A 524 9.21 46.88 -14.59
C SER A 524 7.78 46.84 -15.14
N THR A 525 7.62 46.56 -16.43
CA THR A 525 6.32 46.33 -17.09
C THR A 525 5.64 45.04 -16.63
N VAL A 526 6.41 44.09 -16.08
CA VAL A 526 5.92 42.77 -15.66
C VAL A 526 5.23 42.83 -14.28
N ASP A 527 5.67 43.72 -13.39
CA ASP A 527 5.16 43.84 -12.02
C ASP A 527 3.63 44.02 -11.93
N PRO A 528 2.99 44.98 -12.64
CA PRO A 528 1.54 45.13 -12.59
C PRO A 528 0.78 43.92 -13.15
N VAL A 529 1.39 43.20 -14.09
CA VAL A 529 0.83 41.97 -14.66
C VAL A 529 0.86 40.85 -13.62
N VAL A 530 1.97 40.72 -12.89
CA VAL A 530 2.12 39.73 -11.81
C VAL A 530 1.12 40.00 -10.68
N GLU A 531 1.00 41.24 -10.22
CA GLU A 531 0.06 41.61 -9.16
C GLU A 531 -1.40 41.30 -9.54
N LYS A 532 -1.79 41.62 -10.78
CA LYS A 532 -3.13 41.30 -11.31
C LYS A 532 -3.41 39.79 -11.33
N ILE A 533 -2.41 38.97 -11.65
CA ILE A 533 -2.54 37.50 -11.67
C ILE A 533 -2.64 36.98 -10.23
N LEU A 534 -1.76 37.43 -9.33
CA LEU A 534 -1.75 36.98 -7.93
C LEU A 534 -3.07 37.26 -7.20
N ALA A 535 -3.69 38.41 -7.46
CA ALA A 535 -4.97 38.78 -6.84
C ALA A 535 -6.11 37.78 -7.11
N ASN A 536 -6.08 37.06 -8.23
CA ASN A 536 -7.13 36.13 -8.65
C ASN A 536 -6.79 34.65 -8.43
N HIS A 537 -5.60 34.36 -7.90
CA HIS A 537 -5.11 32.98 -7.77
C HIS A 537 -4.67 32.70 -6.32
N PRO A 538 -5.39 31.83 -5.59
CA PRO A 538 -4.97 31.43 -4.27
C PRO A 538 -3.74 30.53 -4.38
N ILE A 539 -2.91 30.52 -3.34
CA ILE A 539 -1.86 29.52 -3.14
C ILE A 539 -2.13 28.79 -1.83
N PHE A 540 -1.58 27.60 -1.65
CA PHE A 540 -1.59 26.96 -0.35
C PHE A 540 -0.18 26.69 0.16
N LEU A 541 -0.02 26.94 1.46
CA LEU A 541 1.21 26.75 2.20
C LEU A 541 1.16 25.45 2.98
N ASN A 542 2.31 24.79 3.10
CA ASN A 542 2.45 23.54 3.80
C ASN A 542 3.76 23.51 4.61
N ARG A 543 3.66 23.18 5.90
CA ARG A 543 4.82 22.93 6.76
C ARG A 543 4.91 21.44 7.11
N ALA A 544 6.06 20.83 6.84
CA ALA A 544 6.33 19.46 7.26
C ALA A 544 6.92 19.43 8.68
N PRO A 545 6.52 18.49 9.55
CA PRO A 545 5.55 17.41 9.32
C PRO A 545 4.08 17.87 9.40
N THR A 546 3.25 17.42 8.47
CA THR A 546 1.80 17.68 8.47
C THR A 546 1.09 16.70 9.40
N LEU A 547 0.78 17.13 10.63
CA LEU A 547 0.12 16.29 11.64
C LEU A 547 -1.41 16.24 11.48
N HIS A 548 -2.00 17.33 11.00
CA HIS A 548 -3.43 17.47 10.79
C HIS A 548 -3.71 18.37 9.58
N ARG A 549 -4.97 18.44 9.13
CA ARG A 549 -5.35 19.20 7.92
C ARG A 549 -4.92 20.67 7.94
N LEU A 550 -4.93 21.31 9.12
CA LEU A 550 -4.54 22.73 9.27
C LEU A 550 -3.04 22.98 9.06
N GLY A 551 -2.22 21.93 8.94
CA GLY A 551 -0.83 22.06 8.48
C GLY A 551 -0.72 22.38 6.98
N ILE A 552 -1.86 22.47 6.28
CA ILE A 552 -2.00 22.98 4.92
C ILE A 552 -3.16 23.99 4.92
N GLN A 553 -2.91 25.23 4.53
CA GLN A 553 -3.95 26.26 4.41
C GLN A 553 -3.73 27.10 3.16
N ALA A 554 -4.83 27.62 2.61
CA ALA A 554 -4.82 28.51 1.47
C ALA A 554 -4.78 29.98 1.90
N PHE A 555 -4.09 30.78 1.09
CA PHE A 555 -3.89 32.21 1.26
C PHE A 555 -3.92 32.92 -0.09
N GLU A 556 -4.28 34.20 -0.06
CA GLU A 556 -4.08 35.14 -1.14
C GLU A 556 -2.63 35.63 -1.13
N PRO A 557 -1.85 35.41 -2.20
CA PRO A 557 -0.48 35.86 -2.27
C PRO A 557 -0.40 37.38 -2.51
N ILE A 558 0.40 38.06 -1.70
CA ILE A 558 0.82 39.44 -1.92
C ILE A 558 2.30 39.43 -2.28
N LEU A 559 2.66 40.21 -3.29
CA LEU A 559 4.05 40.36 -3.70
C LEU A 559 4.86 41.05 -2.60
N VAL A 560 5.97 40.43 -2.19
CA VAL A 560 6.89 41.02 -1.21
C VAL A 560 8.31 41.05 -1.73
N GLN A 561 9.04 42.09 -1.32
CA GLN A 561 10.47 42.21 -1.56
C GLN A 561 11.25 41.26 -0.65
N GLY A 562 12.37 40.74 -1.16
CA GLY A 562 13.22 39.74 -0.50
C GLY A 562 12.93 38.31 -0.95
N ARG A 563 13.49 37.33 -0.22
CA ARG A 563 13.44 35.90 -0.57
C ARG A 563 12.62 35.03 0.40
N ALA A 564 12.16 35.61 1.51
CA ALA A 564 11.42 34.89 2.54
C ALA A 564 9.91 35.05 2.38
N ILE A 565 9.17 33.99 2.70
CA ILE A 565 7.70 34.02 2.71
C ILE A 565 7.25 34.72 3.98
N LYS A 566 6.37 35.71 3.87
CA LYS A 566 5.78 36.35 5.06
C LYS A 566 4.53 35.62 5.49
N LEU A 567 4.50 35.12 6.72
CA LEU A 567 3.39 34.38 7.30
C LEU A 567 2.67 35.21 8.37
N HIS A 568 1.35 35.11 8.41
CA HIS A 568 0.55 35.75 9.45
C HIS A 568 0.82 35.09 10.82
N PRO A 569 1.09 35.84 11.91
CA PRO A 569 1.48 35.26 13.19
C PRO A 569 0.41 34.35 13.83
N LEU A 570 -0.87 34.66 13.66
CA LEU A 570 -1.95 33.85 14.25
C LEU A 570 -2.11 32.44 13.65
N VAL A 571 -1.57 32.16 12.46
CA VAL A 571 -1.64 30.80 11.88
C VAL A 571 -0.47 29.92 12.30
N CYS A 572 0.54 30.47 12.98
CA CYS A 572 1.72 29.72 13.39
C CYS A 572 1.38 28.54 14.32
N SER A 573 0.39 28.69 15.19
CA SER A 573 -0.10 27.60 16.05
C SER A 573 -0.61 26.40 15.25
N ALA A 574 -1.35 26.65 14.16
CA ALA A 574 -1.87 25.62 13.28
C ALA A 574 -0.76 24.91 12.49
N PHE A 575 0.26 25.64 12.03
CA PHE A 575 1.41 25.01 11.36
C PHE A 575 2.46 24.42 12.33
N ASN A 576 2.29 24.67 13.64
CA ASN A 576 3.32 24.50 14.66
C ASN A 576 4.65 25.14 14.25
N ALA A 577 4.57 26.31 13.60
CA ALA A 577 5.67 27.00 12.96
C ALA A 577 6.33 28.01 13.90
N ASP A 578 7.65 28.09 13.83
CA ASP A 578 8.46 29.15 14.43
C ASP A 578 9.27 29.88 13.34
N PHE A 579 10.06 30.87 13.75
CA PHE A 579 10.79 31.75 12.83
C PHE A 579 12.32 31.65 13.04
N ASP A 580 12.82 30.46 13.36
CA ASP A 580 14.24 30.19 13.66
C ASP A 580 15.03 29.65 12.44
N GLY A 581 14.40 29.60 11.26
CA GLY A 581 14.93 28.98 10.03
C GLY A 581 13.98 27.98 9.39
N ASP A 582 12.83 27.77 10.02
CA ASP A 582 11.68 27.04 9.51
C ASP A 582 11.33 27.37 8.04
N GLN A 583 10.97 26.33 7.28
CA GLN A 583 10.66 26.44 5.86
C GLN A 583 9.26 25.93 5.55
N MET A 584 8.56 26.63 4.65
CA MET A 584 7.26 26.21 4.13
C MET A 584 7.32 25.98 2.63
N ALA A 585 6.58 24.96 2.19
CA ALA A 585 6.34 24.71 0.78
C ALA A 585 5.11 25.51 0.30
N VAL A 586 5.20 26.06 -0.91
CA VAL A 586 4.13 26.75 -1.62
C VAL A 586 3.69 25.86 -2.77
N HIS A 587 2.39 25.79 -3.01
CA HIS A 587 1.81 25.08 -4.14
C HIS A 587 0.75 25.94 -4.83
N LEU A 588 0.73 25.90 -6.16
CA LEU A 588 -0.22 26.65 -6.98
C LEU A 588 -1.33 25.73 -7.53
N PRO A 589 -2.60 25.91 -7.12
CA PRO A 589 -3.75 25.23 -7.71
C PRO A 589 -4.02 25.73 -9.15
N LEU A 590 -4.02 24.80 -10.12
CA LEU A 590 -4.14 25.14 -11.54
C LEU A 590 -5.58 25.08 -12.06
N SER A 591 -6.35 24.05 -11.70
CA SER A 591 -7.73 23.90 -12.17
C SER A 591 -8.68 24.81 -11.39
N LEU A 592 -9.82 25.15 -12.00
CA LEU A 592 -10.83 25.99 -11.36
C LEU A 592 -11.42 25.29 -10.13
N GLU A 593 -11.58 23.97 -10.18
CA GLU A 593 -12.06 23.17 -9.05
C GLU A 593 -11.08 23.25 -7.87
N ALA A 594 -9.78 23.10 -8.14
CA ALA A 594 -8.75 23.18 -7.09
C ALA A 594 -8.66 24.60 -6.49
N GLN A 595 -8.85 25.64 -7.30
CA GLN A 595 -8.92 27.03 -6.82
C GLN A 595 -10.17 27.26 -5.96
N ALA A 596 -11.33 26.74 -6.38
CA ALA A 596 -12.56 26.80 -5.61
C ALA A 596 -12.43 26.06 -4.26
N GLU A 597 -11.83 24.87 -4.24
CA GLU A 597 -11.52 24.15 -3.01
C GLU A 597 -10.63 24.98 -2.07
N CYS A 598 -9.64 25.69 -2.62
CA CYS A 598 -8.78 26.56 -1.82
C CYS A 598 -9.58 27.67 -1.13
N TYR A 599 -10.41 28.40 -1.88
CA TYR A 599 -11.21 29.49 -1.32
C TYR A 599 -12.30 29.01 -0.36
N MET A 600 -13.00 27.94 -0.70
CA MET A 600 -14.16 27.47 0.08
C MET A 600 -13.77 26.65 1.30
N LEU A 601 -12.74 25.81 1.20
CA LEU A 601 -12.42 24.79 2.21
C LEU A 601 -11.13 25.09 2.96
N MET A 602 -10.11 25.59 2.28
CA MET A 602 -8.74 25.65 2.84
C MET A 602 -8.32 27.04 3.31
N LEU A 603 -9.07 28.09 2.99
CA LEU A 603 -8.71 29.46 3.33
C LEU A 603 -8.56 29.62 4.86
N ALA A 604 -7.48 30.28 5.30
CA ALA A 604 -7.15 30.39 6.71
C ALA A 604 -8.27 30.95 7.61
N PRO A 605 -9.05 31.98 7.23
CA PRO A 605 -10.14 32.50 8.07
C PRO A 605 -11.28 31.51 8.30
N HIS A 606 -11.53 30.60 7.36
CA HIS A 606 -12.57 29.58 7.50
C HIS A 606 -12.16 28.44 8.46
N ASN A 607 -10.88 28.37 8.81
CA ASN A 607 -10.28 27.28 9.56
C ASN A 607 -9.80 27.71 10.95
N PHE A 608 -10.64 28.45 11.68
CA PHE A 608 -10.32 28.99 13.00
C PHE A 608 -10.43 27.99 14.16
N LEU A 609 -11.18 26.89 13.96
CA LEU A 609 -11.37 25.84 14.96
C LEU A 609 -10.49 24.62 14.70
N SER A 610 -9.99 24.03 15.78
CA SER A 610 -9.37 22.72 15.76
C SER A 610 -10.42 21.65 15.41
N PRO A 611 -10.18 20.80 14.40
CA PRO A 611 -11.11 19.74 14.03
C PRO A 611 -11.20 18.62 15.09
N ALA A 612 -10.29 18.57 16.06
CA ALA A 612 -10.25 17.51 17.07
C ALA A 612 -11.18 17.78 18.27
N ASN A 613 -11.21 19.02 18.76
CA ASN A 613 -11.93 19.41 19.98
C ASN A 613 -12.91 20.58 19.78
N GLY A 614 -12.89 21.26 18.62
CA GLY A 614 -13.75 22.40 18.36
C GLY A 614 -13.33 23.68 19.08
N GLU A 615 -12.14 23.70 19.70
CA GLU A 615 -11.58 24.90 20.33
C GLU A 615 -10.89 25.79 19.28
N PRO A 616 -10.84 27.12 19.50
CA PRO A 616 -10.15 28.03 18.60
C PRO A 616 -8.64 27.76 18.61
N ILE A 617 -8.07 27.53 17.42
CA ILE A 617 -6.61 27.31 17.26
C ILE A 617 -5.88 28.60 16.89
N ILE A 618 -6.57 29.49 16.16
CA ILE A 618 -6.08 30.81 15.76
C ILE A 618 -6.35 31.76 16.93
N MET A 619 -5.47 31.74 17.93
CA MET A 619 -5.56 32.59 19.11
C MET A 619 -4.34 33.52 19.20
N PRO A 620 -4.50 34.72 19.80
CA PRO A 620 -3.37 35.56 20.17
C PRO A 620 -2.37 34.77 21.03
N SER A 621 -1.10 34.88 20.70
CA SER A 621 0.02 34.22 21.40
C SER A 621 1.08 35.24 21.81
N GLN A 622 1.85 34.90 22.86
CA GLN A 622 3.06 35.62 23.29
C GLN A 622 2.84 37.15 23.33
N ASP A 623 3.47 37.91 22.44
CA ASP A 623 3.44 39.38 22.38
C ASP A 623 2.02 39.96 22.34
N MET A 624 1.11 39.32 21.59
CA MET A 624 -0.28 39.78 21.51
C MET A 624 -1.00 39.63 22.86
N VAL A 625 -0.73 38.53 23.58
CA VAL A 625 -1.28 38.29 24.92
C VAL A 625 -0.66 39.25 25.92
N LEU A 626 0.65 39.48 25.85
CA LEU A 626 1.36 40.42 26.70
C LEU A 626 0.84 41.85 26.52
N GLY A 627 0.63 42.29 25.28
CA GLY A 627 0.06 43.61 24.97
C GLY A 627 -1.36 43.77 25.51
N CYS A 628 -2.24 42.78 25.27
CA CYS A 628 -3.60 42.79 25.82
C CYS A 628 -3.61 42.75 27.36
N TYR A 629 -2.72 41.96 27.96
CA TYR A 629 -2.56 41.88 29.40
C TYR A 629 -2.13 43.24 29.95
N TYR A 630 -1.05 43.82 29.41
CA TYR A 630 -0.54 45.13 29.82
C TYR A 630 -1.63 46.20 29.75
N LEU A 631 -2.36 46.30 28.64
CA LEU A 631 -3.49 47.23 28.48
C LEU A 631 -4.58 47.09 29.57
N THR A 632 -4.76 45.90 30.14
CA THR A 632 -5.88 45.60 31.04
C THR A 632 -5.51 45.52 32.53
N VAL A 633 -4.26 45.79 32.88
CA VAL A 633 -3.72 45.85 34.25
C VAL A 633 -4.39 46.94 35.10
N GLN A 634 -4.53 46.70 36.41
CA GLN A 634 -5.17 47.61 37.40
C GLN A 634 -4.37 47.82 38.70
N ASN A 635 -3.08 47.48 38.73
CA ASN A 635 -2.30 47.46 39.97
C ASN A 635 -1.64 48.80 40.35
N ILE A 636 -1.68 49.81 39.47
CA ILE A 636 -1.00 51.10 39.68
C ILE A 636 -1.99 52.12 40.24
N LYS A 637 -1.61 52.81 41.32
CA LYS A 637 -2.42 53.85 41.98
C LYS A 637 -1.75 55.21 41.83
N GLY A 638 -2.54 56.28 41.88
CA GLY A 638 -2.03 57.66 41.90
C GLY A 638 -1.59 58.20 40.54
N LEU A 639 -2.13 57.66 39.45
CA LEU A 639 -1.79 58.08 38.09
C LEU A 639 -2.54 59.34 37.67
N LEU A 640 -1.99 60.08 36.72
CA LEU A 640 -2.61 61.28 36.18
C LEU A 640 -3.96 60.94 35.51
N GLY A 641 -5.01 61.69 35.88
CA GLY A 641 -6.38 61.45 35.42
C GLY A 641 -7.20 60.45 36.25
N SER A 642 -6.67 59.96 37.37
CA SER A 642 -7.40 59.04 38.25
C SER A 642 -8.69 59.68 38.79
N ASN A 643 -9.78 58.91 38.75
CA ASN A 643 -11.14 59.24 39.16
C ASN A 643 -11.87 60.30 38.31
N HIS A 644 -11.37 60.63 37.12
CA HIS A 644 -12.11 61.45 36.15
C HIS A 644 -13.37 60.73 35.63
N TYR A 645 -14.39 61.52 35.28
CA TYR A 645 -15.65 61.05 34.71
C TYR A 645 -15.72 61.38 33.22
N PHE A 646 -16.11 60.40 32.40
CA PHE A 646 -16.21 60.50 30.95
C PHE A 646 -17.60 60.13 30.46
N THR A 647 -18.07 60.78 29.37
CA THR A 647 -19.43 60.56 28.85
C THR A 647 -19.49 59.41 27.83
N SER A 648 -18.39 59.15 27.12
CA SER A 648 -18.31 58.13 26.07
C SER A 648 -16.93 57.45 26.03
N LEU A 649 -16.81 56.35 25.28
CA LEU A 649 -15.50 55.71 25.02
C LEU A 649 -14.60 56.62 24.19
N GLU A 650 -15.18 57.44 23.31
CA GLU A 650 -14.46 58.38 22.45
C GLU A 650 -13.82 59.51 23.25
N ASP A 651 -14.53 60.04 24.26
CA ASP A 651 -14.01 61.08 25.15
C ASP A 651 -12.73 60.62 25.87
N VAL A 652 -12.72 59.35 26.32
CA VAL A 652 -11.56 58.75 26.99
C VAL A 652 -10.37 58.68 26.03
N ILE A 653 -10.61 58.28 24.78
CA ILE A 653 -9.54 58.19 23.77
C ILE A 653 -9.01 59.57 23.43
N LEU A 654 -9.89 60.56 23.31
CA LEU A 654 -9.49 61.94 23.06
C LEU A 654 -8.64 62.48 24.21
N ALA A 655 -9.05 62.25 25.46
CA ALA A 655 -8.28 62.65 26.64
C ALA A 655 -6.94 61.93 26.74
N TYR A 656 -6.87 60.64 26.38
CA TYR A 656 -5.62 59.88 26.32
C TYR A 656 -4.68 60.42 25.24
N ASN A 657 -5.19 60.73 24.04
CA ASN A 657 -4.41 61.31 22.95
C ASN A 657 -3.91 62.73 23.26
N GLN A 658 -4.57 63.45 24.17
CA GLN A 658 -4.15 64.77 24.68
C GLN A 658 -3.26 64.66 25.93
N GLU A 659 -2.82 63.46 26.29
CA GLU A 659 -1.95 63.18 27.44
C GLU A 659 -2.54 63.64 28.79
N GLN A 660 -3.89 63.75 28.89
CA GLN A 660 -4.60 64.18 30.10
C GLN A 660 -4.93 63.03 31.06
N ILE A 661 -4.76 61.79 30.60
CA ILE A 661 -4.95 60.58 31.40
C ILE A 661 -3.90 59.54 31.02
N GLU A 662 -3.43 58.76 32.00
CA GLU A 662 -2.51 57.65 31.75
C GLU A 662 -3.22 56.34 31.39
N LEU A 663 -2.46 55.40 30.80
CA LEU A 663 -2.99 54.13 30.29
C LEU A 663 -3.66 53.26 31.36
N HIS A 664 -3.12 53.24 32.58
CA HIS A 664 -3.66 52.45 33.69
C HIS A 664 -4.44 53.28 34.71
N ALA A 665 -4.71 54.56 34.42
CA ALA A 665 -5.47 55.43 35.30
C ALA A 665 -6.88 54.86 35.50
N THR A 666 -7.34 54.83 36.76
CA THR A 666 -8.69 54.39 37.11
C THR A 666 -9.68 55.50 36.79
N ILE A 667 -10.66 55.25 35.93
CA ILE A 667 -11.60 56.25 35.42
C ILE A 667 -13.05 55.77 35.56
N TRP A 668 -13.99 56.71 35.57
CA TRP A 668 -15.43 56.45 35.55
C TRP A 668 -15.99 56.77 34.18
N ILE A 669 -16.55 55.77 33.50
CA ILE A 669 -17.14 55.96 32.17
C ILE A 669 -18.64 55.71 32.20
N ARG A 670 -19.41 56.61 31.58
CA ARG A 670 -20.84 56.36 31.36
C ARG A 670 -20.97 55.23 30.35
N TYR A 671 -21.68 54.17 30.74
CA TYR A 671 -21.88 53.00 29.89
C TYR A 671 -23.38 52.77 29.74
N ASN A 672 -23.92 52.66 28.53
CA ASN A 672 -25.38 52.58 28.36
C ASN A 672 -25.91 51.14 28.24
N ASN A 673 -25.04 50.15 27.97
CA ASN A 673 -25.45 48.77 27.75
C ASN A 673 -25.79 48.02 29.05
N ALA A 674 -26.58 46.96 28.93
CA ALA A 674 -26.96 46.12 30.06
C ALA A 674 -25.72 45.39 30.63
N LEU A 675 -25.38 45.67 31.88
CA LEU A 675 -24.36 44.96 32.64
C LEU A 675 -24.98 43.82 33.47
N PRO A 676 -24.24 42.74 33.75
CA PRO A 676 -24.69 41.70 34.68
C PRO A 676 -25.07 42.30 36.05
N LYS A 677 -26.08 41.71 36.71
CA LYS A 677 -26.60 42.24 37.98
C LYS A 677 -25.45 42.37 39.01
N PRO A 678 -25.22 43.56 39.59
CA PRO A 678 -24.14 43.77 40.54
C PRO A 678 -24.44 43.00 41.83
N LYS A 679 -23.42 42.33 42.39
CA LYS A 679 -23.58 41.38 43.50
C LYS A 679 -23.62 42.05 44.89
N ASN A 680 -22.91 43.17 45.11
CA ASN A 680 -22.75 43.80 46.42
C ASN A 680 -23.05 45.30 46.39
N LEU A 681 -24.18 45.73 46.96
CA LEU A 681 -24.48 47.15 47.17
C LEU A 681 -23.65 47.66 48.36
N VAL A 682 -22.80 48.66 48.12
CA VAL A 682 -21.92 49.25 49.14
C VAL A 682 -22.64 50.37 49.88
N GLN A 683 -23.26 51.30 49.14
CA GLN A 683 -23.89 52.47 49.72
C GLN A 683 -25.03 52.99 48.83
N SER A 684 -26.14 53.46 49.43
CA SER A 684 -27.23 54.13 48.69
C SER A 684 -27.47 55.53 49.25
N ILE A 685 -27.37 56.55 48.40
CA ILE A 685 -27.58 57.95 48.78
C ILE A 685 -28.87 58.47 48.13
N LYS A 686 -29.79 59.02 48.94
CA LYS A 686 -31.01 59.69 48.45
C LYS A 686 -30.71 61.18 48.24
N LEU A 687 -30.96 61.67 47.04
CA LEU A 687 -30.76 63.07 46.65
C LEU A 687 -32.02 63.91 46.93
N SER A 688 -31.87 65.24 46.93
CA SER A 688 -32.94 66.23 47.21
C SER A 688 -34.11 66.15 46.22
N ASP A 689 -33.90 65.62 45.03
CA ASP A 689 -34.90 65.35 43.99
C ASP A 689 -35.67 64.03 44.20
N LYS A 690 -35.42 63.31 45.30
CA LYS A 690 -35.89 61.95 45.62
C LYS A 690 -35.38 60.86 44.66
N SER A 691 -34.34 61.13 43.86
CA SER A 691 -33.61 60.10 43.12
C SER A 691 -32.60 59.39 44.05
N CYS A 692 -32.24 58.15 43.71
CA CYS A 692 -31.30 57.35 44.51
C CYS A 692 -30.04 57.06 43.69
N VAL A 693 -28.87 57.31 44.27
CA VAL A 693 -27.57 56.86 43.72
C VAL A 693 -27.13 55.62 44.51
N GLU A 694 -26.98 54.51 43.80
CA GLU A 694 -26.48 53.25 44.32
C GLU A 694 -25.01 53.07 43.92
N TYR A 695 -24.15 52.94 44.92
CA TYR A 695 -22.74 52.62 44.77
C TYR A 695 -22.52 51.12 44.97
N TYR A 696 -21.89 50.50 43.99
CA TYR A 696 -21.36 49.14 44.02
C TYR A 696 -19.83 49.21 43.86
N GLU A 697 -19.13 48.08 44.04
CA GLU A 697 -17.65 48.03 44.00
C GLU A 697 -17.01 48.70 42.76
N ASN A 698 -17.56 48.48 41.56
CA ASN A 698 -17.06 49.05 40.30
C ASN A 698 -18.17 49.72 39.46
N LEU A 699 -19.32 50.03 40.06
CA LEU A 699 -20.49 50.53 39.34
C LEU A 699 -21.23 51.57 40.17
N GLN A 700 -21.62 52.68 39.54
CA GLN A 700 -22.51 53.68 40.12
C GLN A 700 -23.77 53.78 39.28
N VAL A 701 -24.95 53.67 39.90
CA VAL A 701 -26.24 53.74 39.18
C VAL A 701 -27.12 54.79 39.83
N ARG A 702 -27.58 55.77 39.04
CA ARG A 702 -28.61 56.72 39.48
C ARG A 702 -29.99 56.24 39.00
N LYS A 703 -30.94 56.09 39.92
CA LYS A 703 -32.32 55.68 39.64
C LYS A 703 -33.31 56.80 39.99
N ASP A 704 -34.37 56.91 39.19
CA ASP A 704 -35.48 57.82 39.42
C ASP A 704 -36.43 57.32 40.52
N LYS A 705 -37.41 58.13 40.94
CA LYS A 705 -38.45 57.82 41.94
C LYS A 705 -39.20 56.51 41.68
N LYS A 706 -39.33 56.12 40.41
CA LYS A 706 -39.99 54.87 39.96
C LYS A 706 -39.03 53.67 39.87
N GLY A 707 -37.76 53.83 40.21
CA GLY A 707 -36.72 52.79 40.11
C GLY A 707 -36.07 52.66 38.73
N ASN A 708 -36.44 53.50 37.76
CA ASN A 708 -35.86 53.50 36.42
C ASN A 708 -34.43 54.05 36.43
N LYS A 709 -33.51 53.39 35.73
CA LYS A 709 -32.11 53.84 35.62
C LYS A 709 -32.03 55.11 34.77
N ILE A 710 -31.40 56.16 35.30
CA ILE A 710 -31.16 57.45 34.61
C ILE A 710 -29.78 57.44 33.97
N VAL A 711 -28.74 57.13 34.76
CA VAL A 711 -27.34 57.06 34.30
C VAL A 711 -26.64 55.95 35.06
N GLN A 712 -25.73 55.25 34.40
CA GLN A 712 -24.82 54.30 35.04
C GLN A 712 -23.37 54.60 34.62
N TYR A 713 -22.47 54.58 35.61
CA TYR A 713 -21.03 54.72 35.41
C TYR A 713 -20.34 53.43 35.82
N LEU A 714 -19.42 52.97 34.98
CA LEU A 714 -18.55 51.82 35.23
C LEU A 714 -17.15 52.33 35.60
N GLN A 715 -16.59 51.81 36.69
CA GLN A 715 -15.19 52.04 37.02
C GLN A 715 -14.32 51.07 36.21
N THR A 716 -13.38 51.61 35.45
CA THR A 716 -12.46 50.82 34.61
C THR A 716 -11.14 51.56 34.45
N THR A 717 -10.25 51.08 33.60
CA THR A 717 -9.01 51.78 33.23
C THR A 717 -9.06 52.30 31.80
N THR A 718 -8.27 53.33 31.50
CA THR A 718 -8.09 53.87 30.15
C THR A 718 -7.73 52.77 29.14
N GLY A 719 -6.81 51.87 29.47
CA GLY A 719 -6.39 50.78 28.59
C GLY A 719 -7.48 49.74 28.32
N ARG A 720 -8.35 49.43 29.29
CA ARG A 720 -9.54 48.60 29.07
C ARG A 720 -10.55 49.27 28.15
N VAL A 721 -10.68 50.59 28.22
CA VAL A 721 -11.52 51.38 27.30
C VAL A 721 -10.95 51.31 25.90
N ILE A 722 -9.64 51.53 25.72
CA ILE A 722 -8.97 51.41 24.40
C ILE A 722 -9.18 50.02 23.80
N PHE A 723 -8.98 48.97 24.60
CA PHE A 723 -9.20 47.58 24.17
C PHE A 723 -10.66 47.31 23.76
N ASN A 724 -11.65 47.74 24.55
CA ASN A 724 -13.06 47.54 24.18
C ASN A 724 -13.49 48.42 23.01
N TYR A 725 -13.00 49.65 22.93
CA TYR A 725 -13.28 50.53 21.80
C TYR A 725 -12.74 49.94 20.49
N THR A 726 -11.50 49.42 20.50
CA THR A 726 -10.94 48.75 19.32
C THR A 726 -11.77 47.54 18.90
N ILE A 727 -12.25 46.73 19.84
CA ILE A 727 -13.14 45.61 19.54
C ILE A 727 -14.48 46.09 18.97
N GLN A 728 -15.13 47.06 19.62
CA GLN A 728 -16.44 47.56 19.18
C GLN A 728 -16.35 48.26 17.83
N LYS A 729 -15.28 49.02 17.58
CA LYS A 729 -14.99 49.64 16.29
C LYS A 729 -14.77 48.62 15.18
N THR A 730 -14.01 47.56 15.47
CA THR A 730 -13.74 46.50 14.47
C THR A 730 -14.96 45.64 14.18
N LEU A 731 -15.86 45.45 15.16
CA LEU A 731 -17.14 44.75 14.99
C LEU A 731 -18.27 45.65 14.46
N ASN A 732 -18.01 46.94 14.18
CA ASN A 732 -19.02 47.94 13.79
C ASN A 732 -20.20 48.01 14.79
N LEU A 733 -19.90 48.02 16.09
CA LEU A 733 -20.86 48.10 17.20
C LEU A 733 -20.92 49.50 17.87
N LEU A 734 -20.05 50.42 17.43
CA LEU A 734 -20.10 51.86 17.78
C LEU A 734 -21.01 52.57 16.79
#